data_AF-A0A180G7A6-F1
#
_entry.id   AF-A0A180G7A6-F1
#
_cell.length_a   1.000
_cell.length_b   1.000
_cell.length_c   1.000
_cell.angle_alpha   90.00
_cell.angle_beta   90.00
_cell.angle_gamma   90.00
#
_symmetry.space_group_name_H-M   'P 1'
#
loop_
_entity.id
_entity.type
_entity.pdbx_description
1 polymer ?
#
loop_
_entity_poly.entity_id
_entity_poly.type
_entity_poly.pdbx_seq_one_letter_code
_entity_poly.pdbx_strand_id
1 'polypeptide(L)'
;MGMQERQGGGAAVERMHLTEMREVLPIGTRSDLSTGAARRHPHEPTVEPACRTGAFKSTADTPSFLSHFSDFPPPRRPQFCRRWHRRMLKTSLGRFRSKPRMARPRVQPLSLSPTGSCRRAALGSERRPVGSHGRAMASTSSAAIRLGAQLARPAANPSPAIGLELHVQLASDSKLFSSANPPSPDQDSNTNVALFDAATPGTQPVLSSDCLRLALVASLALECKINPKTSFDRKHYFYPDLPAGYQITQHYSPIASGGKVLITPDDGADRSFQVGITQLQLEQDTGKSSTDPLSPDQTLIDLNRSGAALIEIVTGPDLRTAKEASIFVRKLQSILRFAGVTKGNMEQGSLRCDLNVSVSLPESSIQGSRCEVKNVNGFGHIEHAIDYEISRQVGLLAKGERIEMETRGFDVAQRRTFRLRDKETQADYRYLPDPDIPPIIFPSTILDRLQRLVPELPHAMIHRLQESYGLSKITADILMAIGSERIDHLADVGCGVRYFEAAIDASASKVEGKTMANWIVHELLGLLAQAGLRFVDCPICPAEFGKLVGSVSKGTLLRPMAREILCEAVKTPAVSLGDHLKKRSTPKIQPDDESTAQILAHQITSEMLKEVQLIKNGHPQIIAKLVGEGMRRSRKTVDPCLLRKALEELLLGPVSINPGKK
;
A
#
# COMPACT_ATOMS: atom_id res chain seq x y z
N MET A 1 -60.52 -5.70 -29.35
CA MET A 1 -59.86 -6.69 -30.24
C MET A 1 -58.37 -6.71 -29.87
N GLY A 2 -57.69 -7.83 -29.68
CA GLY A 2 -58.18 -9.21 -29.64
C GLY A 2 -57.15 -10.19 -30.20
N MET A 3 -56.21 -10.67 -29.37
CA MET A 3 -55.10 -11.57 -29.73
C MET A 3 -54.08 -10.94 -30.73
N GLN A 4 -52.88 -11.47 -30.94
CA GLN A 4 -52.38 -12.82 -30.62
C GLN A 4 -50.90 -12.82 -30.20
N GLU A 5 -50.53 -13.64 -29.22
CA GLU A 5 -49.13 -13.89 -28.86
C GLU A 5 -48.42 -14.74 -29.92
N ARG A 6 -47.09 -14.59 -30.03
CA ARG A 6 -46.21 -15.62 -30.60
C ARG A 6 -45.02 -15.86 -29.67
N GLN A 7 -45.08 -16.99 -28.96
CA GLN A 7 -43.90 -17.56 -28.30
C GLN A 7 -42.97 -18.16 -29.36
N GLY A 8 -41.65 -18.06 -29.15
CA GLY A 8 -40.67 -18.74 -29.99
C GLY A 8 -39.23 -18.30 -29.67
N GLY A 9 -38.30 -19.27 -29.61
CA GLY A 9 -36.87 -18.99 -29.53
C GLY A 9 -36.32 -18.69 -28.13
N GLY A 10 -36.54 -19.60 -27.17
CA GLY A 10 -35.79 -19.58 -25.90
C GLY A 10 -34.31 -19.92 -26.13
N ALA A 11 -33.47 -18.92 -26.35
CA ALA A 11 -32.02 -19.11 -26.40
C ALA A 11 -31.50 -19.54 -25.01
N ALA A 12 -30.62 -20.54 -24.98
CA ALA A 12 -30.05 -21.04 -23.74
C ALA A 12 -29.07 -20.00 -23.15
N VAL A 13 -29.49 -19.30 -22.09
CA VAL A 13 -28.58 -18.51 -21.25
C VAL A 13 -27.71 -19.51 -20.49
N GLU A 14 -26.49 -19.72 -21.00
CA GLU A 14 -25.51 -20.61 -20.42
C GLU A 14 -25.06 -20.09 -19.05
N ARG A 15 -25.64 -20.66 -17.99
CA ARG A 15 -25.30 -20.28 -16.61
C ARG A 15 -23.91 -20.82 -16.29
N MET A 16 -22.95 -19.93 -16.05
CA MET A 16 -21.73 -20.28 -15.30
C MET A 16 -22.11 -21.12 -14.08
N HIS A 17 -21.61 -22.35 -14.02
CA HIS A 17 -21.98 -23.25 -12.95
C HIS A 17 -21.22 -22.89 -11.67
N LEU A 18 -21.86 -23.17 -10.52
CA LEU A 18 -21.34 -22.90 -9.17
C LEU A 18 -19.98 -23.56 -8.85
N THR A 19 -19.51 -24.45 -9.74
CA THR A 19 -18.24 -25.17 -9.65
C THR A 19 -17.03 -24.23 -9.78
N GLU A 20 -17.01 -23.35 -10.80
CA GLU A 20 -15.85 -22.48 -11.09
C GLU A 20 -15.69 -21.37 -10.04
N MET A 21 -16.79 -20.88 -9.48
CA MET A 21 -16.77 -19.92 -8.36
C MET A 21 -16.23 -20.49 -7.04
N ARG A 22 -15.80 -21.76 -6.99
CA ARG A 22 -14.96 -22.27 -5.90
C ARG A 22 -13.48 -21.88 -6.04
N GLU A 23 -12.97 -21.77 -7.27
CA GLU A 23 -11.54 -21.47 -7.52
C GLU A 23 -11.22 -19.98 -7.39
N VAL A 24 -12.23 -19.11 -7.50
CA VAL A 24 -12.12 -17.65 -7.24
C VAL A 24 -11.73 -17.32 -5.79
N LEU A 25 -11.84 -18.28 -4.85
CA LEU A 25 -11.53 -18.09 -3.43
C LEU A 25 -10.82 -19.33 -2.83
N PRO A 26 -9.51 -19.53 -3.07
CA PRO A 26 -8.74 -20.57 -2.40
C PRO A 26 -8.58 -20.26 -0.90
N ILE A 27 -9.39 -20.92 -0.07
CA ILE A 27 -9.31 -20.77 1.39
C ILE A 27 -8.21 -21.70 1.93
N GLY A 28 -7.17 -21.10 2.52
CA GLY A 28 -6.21 -21.82 3.36
C GLY A 28 -6.86 -22.28 4.67
N THR A 29 -7.58 -23.40 4.65
CA THR A 29 -8.16 -24.01 5.85
C THR A 29 -7.08 -24.63 6.73
N ARG A 30 -7.23 -24.50 8.05
CA ARG A 30 -6.35 -25.12 9.07
C ARG A 30 -6.15 -26.61 8.80
N SER A 31 -4.93 -27.09 9.04
CA SER A 31 -4.63 -28.49 9.38
C SER A 31 -3.93 -28.53 10.73
N ASP A 32 -4.30 -29.50 11.57
CA ASP A 32 -3.81 -29.59 12.95
C ASP A 32 -2.41 -30.23 13.06
N LEU A 33 -1.72 -29.89 14.16
CA LEU A 33 -0.36 -30.35 14.45
C LEU A 33 -0.32 -31.82 14.88
N SER A 34 0.31 -32.69 14.08
CA SER A 34 0.83 -33.98 14.57
C SER A 34 2.20 -34.35 13.95
N THR A 35 3.25 -34.12 14.75
CA THR A 35 4.51 -34.89 14.85
C THR A 35 4.93 -35.86 13.72
N GLY A 36 6.11 -35.66 13.11
CA GLY A 36 6.72 -36.73 12.28
C GLY A 36 8.06 -36.44 11.59
N ALA A 37 9.17 -36.62 12.30
CA ALA A 37 10.57 -36.82 11.84
C ALA A 37 10.94 -36.64 10.34
N ALA A 38 11.93 -35.78 10.07
CA ALA A 38 12.64 -35.73 8.79
C ALA A 38 13.53 -36.97 8.54
N ARG A 39 13.63 -37.43 7.28
CA ARG A 39 14.70 -38.32 6.77
C ARG A 39 15.04 -37.99 5.31
N ARG A 40 16.20 -38.47 4.85
CA ARG A 40 16.88 -38.06 3.61
C ARG A 40 16.58 -38.98 2.43
N HIS A 41 16.84 -38.51 1.20
CA HIS A 41 17.03 -39.36 0.02
C HIS A 41 18.05 -40.49 0.30
N PRO A 42 17.90 -41.65 -0.39
CA PRO A 42 18.79 -41.91 -1.53
C PRO A 42 18.15 -42.62 -2.75
N HIS A 43 18.73 -42.33 -3.92
CA HIS A 43 18.92 -43.16 -5.12
C HIS A 43 17.80 -44.01 -5.78
N GLU A 44 17.74 -43.89 -7.12
CA GLU A 44 17.22 -44.88 -8.06
C GLU A 44 18.03 -46.20 -8.01
N PRO A 45 17.47 -47.31 -8.54
CA PRO A 45 18.07 -47.85 -9.77
C PRO A 45 17.05 -48.25 -10.85
N THR A 46 17.57 -48.73 -11.99
CA THR A 46 16.89 -48.84 -13.28
C THR A 46 16.70 -50.28 -13.79
N VAL A 47 15.84 -50.42 -14.83
CA VAL A 47 15.88 -51.44 -15.93
C VAL A 47 15.21 -52.83 -15.72
N GLU A 48 14.06 -52.96 -16.39
CA GLU A 48 13.60 -54.07 -17.28
C GLU A 48 12.91 -55.37 -16.75
N PRO A 49 12.11 -56.08 -17.61
CA PRO A 49 10.88 -56.75 -17.17
C PRO A 49 10.79 -58.28 -17.44
N ALA A 50 9.72 -58.91 -16.94
CA ALA A 50 9.28 -60.25 -17.34
C ALA A 50 7.75 -60.36 -17.50
N CYS A 51 7.31 -61.28 -18.38
CA CYS A 51 5.95 -61.41 -18.91
C CYS A 51 5.20 -62.65 -18.33
N ARG A 52 3.90 -62.82 -18.69
CA ARG A 52 3.03 -64.02 -18.51
C ARG A 52 2.31 -64.15 -17.13
N THR A 53 1.14 -64.79 -16.96
CA THR A 53 0.06 -65.33 -17.86
C THR A 53 -1.23 -65.63 -17.05
N GLY A 54 -2.40 -65.67 -17.71
CA GLY A 54 -3.67 -66.25 -17.18
C GLY A 54 -4.52 -65.27 -16.35
N ALA A 55 -5.82 -64.98 -16.56
CA ALA A 55 -6.94 -65.54 -17.34
C ALA A 55 -7.77 -66.68 -16.70
N PHE A 56 -8.99 -66.37 -16.21
CA PHE A 56 -10.27 -66.97 -16.68
C PHE A 56 -11.53 -66.31 -16.07
N LYS A 57 -12.55 -66.08 -16.92
CA LYS A 57 -14.04 -66.23 -16.79
C LYS A 57 -14.83 -65.89 -15.48
N SER A 58 -16.16 -65.62 -15.52
CA SER A 58 -17.09 -64.98 -16.50
C SER A 58 -18.57 -65.08 -16.04
N THR A 59 -19.35 -63.98 -16.09
CA THR A 59 -20.81 -63.85 -16.33
C THR A 59 -21.10 -62.33 -16.44
N ALA A 60 -21.76 -61.77 -17.47
CA ALA A 60 -23.16 -61.94 -17.92
C ALA A 60 -24.16 -61.32 -16.90
N ASP A 61 -25.11 -60.44 -17.26
CA ASP A 61 -25.83 -60.27 -18.55
C ASP A 61 -25.97 -58.81 -19.08
N THR A 62 -26.45 -58.71 -20.32
CA THR A 62 -26.93 -57.55 -21.13
C THR A 62 -28.10 -58.08 -22.04
N PRO A 63 -28.82 -57.36 -22.94
CA PRO A 63 -28.47 -56.11 -23.66
C PRO A 63 -29.63 -55.16 -24.12
N SER A 64 -29.27 -54.25 -25.05
CA SER A 64 -30.07 -53.65 -26.18
C SER A 64 -31.20 -52.65 -25.86
N PHE A 65 -31.54 -51.64 -26.69
CA PHE A 65 -30.99 -51.10 -27.97
C PHE A 65 -31.45 -49.62 -28.16
N LEU A 66 -31.26 -48.84 -29.26
CA LEU A 66 -30.79 -49.11 -30.64
C LEU A 66 -29.73 -48.07 -31.13
N SER A 67 -30.00 -47.13 -32.06
CA SER A 67 -28.91 -46.47 -32.85
C SER A 67 -29.23 -45.20 -33.69
N HIS A 68 -28.17 -44.71 -34.38
CA HIS A 68 -28.06 -43.66 -35.42
C HIS A 68 -27.89 -42.21 -34.89
N PHE A 69 -27.09 -41.33 -35.51
CA PHE A 69 -26.36 -41.38 -36.80
C PHE A 69 -24.82 -41.28 -36.65
N SER A 70 -24.09 -41.51 -37.74
CA SER A 70 -22.63 -41.32 -37.84
C SER A 70 -22.26 -40.31 -38.95
N ASP A 71 -20.99 -39.86 -38.90
CA ASP A 71 -20.09 -39.50 -40.03
C ASP A 71 -19.42 -38.12 -39.92
N PHE A 72 -18.11 -38.10 -39.61
CA PHE A 72 -17.07 -37.23 -40.19
C PHE A 72 -15.67 -37.65 -39.63
N PRO A 73 -14.58 -37.67 -40.42
CA PRO A 73 -13.28 -38.20 -39.99
C PRO A 73 -12.32 -37.12 -39.42
N PRO A 74 -11.35 -37.50 -38.57
CA PRO A 74 -10.39 -36.56 -37.97
C PRO A 74 -9.27 -36.10 -38.94
N PRO A 75 -8.75 -34.87 -38.79
CA PRO A 75 -7.70 -34.33 -39.67
C PRO A 75 -6.33 -34.97 -39.43
N ARG A 76 -5.54 -35.11 -40.50
CA ARG A 76 -4.21 -35.75 -40.49
C ARG A 76 -3.07 -34.75 -40.21
N ARG A 77 -2.03 -35.19 -39.49
CA ARG A 77 -0.75 -34.47 -39.39
C ARG A 77 0.01 -34.52 -40.73
N PRO A 78 0.60 -33.42 -41.22
CA PRO A 78 1.56 -33.44 -42.33
C PRO A 78 3.00 -33.64 -41.83
N GLN A 79 3.78 -34.48 -42.52
CA GLN A 79 5.25 -34.47 -42.45
C GLN A 79 5.83 -34.13 -43.83
N PHE A 80 6.85 -33.25 -43.82
CA PHE A 80 7.88 -33.02 -44.83
C PHE A 80 7.56 -33.18 -46.34
N CYS A 81 7.87 -32.12 -47.09
CA CYS A 81 8.65 -32.28 -48.33
C CYS A 81 9.78 -31.24 -48.41
N ARG A 82 10.95 -31.65 -48.91
CA ARG A 82 12.12 -30.77 -49.12
C ARG A 82 12.33 -30.53 -50.62
N ARG A 83 12.20 -29.28 -51.10
CA ARG A 83 12.94 -28.76 -52.27
C ARG A 83 12.65 -27.28 -52.54
N TRP A 84 13.63 -26.42 -52.31
CA TRP A 84 14.10 -25.35 -53.21
C TRP A 84 15.45 -24.87 -52.64
N HIS A 85 16.46 -24.59 -53.49
CA HIS A 85 17.85 -24.56 -53.04
C HIS A 85 18.73 -23.66 -53.93
N ARG A 86 19.56 -22.81 -53.30
CA ARG A 86 20.75 -22.09 -53.85
C ARG A 86 20.53 -20.96 -54.87
N ARG A 87 20.48 -19.72 -54.38
CA ARG A 87 21.17 -18.49 -54.88
C ARG A 87 21.16 -17.48 -53.71
N MET A 88 22.24 -16.78 -53.33
CA MET A 88 23.64 -16.81 -53.76
C MET A 88 24.58 -16.92 -52.54
N LEU A 89 25.77 -17.51 -52.70
CA LEU A 89 26.92 -17.31 -51.80
C LEU A 89 28.20 -17.88 -52.45
N LYS A 90 28.97 -17.07 -53.21
CA LYS A 90 30.32 -17.46 -53.69
C LYS A 90 31.16 -16.33 -54.34
N THR A 91 31.66 -15.39 -53.52
CA THR A 91 32.90 -14.61 -53.73
C THR A 91 33.18 -13.84 -52.43
N SER A 92 34.40 -13.78 -51.89
CA SER A 92 35.66 -14.48 -52.18
C SER A 92 36.42 -14.74 -50.87
N LEU A 93 37.31 -15.75 -50.82
CA LEU A 93 38.14 -15.97 -49.63
C LEU A 93 39.34 -15.03 -49.59
N GLY A 94 39.63 -14.47 -48.41
CA GLY A 94 40.92 -13.87 -48.06
C GLY A 94 41.36 -14.36 -46.67
N ARG A 95 42.26 -15.33 -46.60
CA ARG A 95 42.88 -15.77 -45.34
C ARG A 95 44.07 -14.87 -45.01
N PHE A 96 44.14 -14.32 -43.80
CA PHE A 96 45.42 -14.06 -43.14
C PHE A 96 45.37 -14.44 -41.65
N ARG A 97 46.55 -14.63 -41.06
CA ARG A 97 46.78 -15.19 -39.71
C ARG A 97 47.06 -14.10 -38.67
N SER A 98 47.08 -14.56 -37.41
CA SER A 98 47.72 -13.93 -36.23
C SER A 98 46.91 -12.87 -35.47
N LYS A 99 47.08 -12.89 -34.15
CA LYS A 99 46.58 -11.88 -33.20
C LYS A 99 47.52 -10.65 -33.24
N PRO A 100 47.02 -9.49 -32.77
CA PRO A 100 47.55 -9.02 -31.49
C PRO A 100 46.45 -8.79 -30.43
N ARG A 101 46.87 -8.67 -29.16
CA ARG A 101 46.03 -8.06 -28.11
C ARG A 101 46.04 -6.55 -28.31
N MET A 102 44.88 -5.90 -28.18
CA MET A 102 44.76 -4.45 -27.97
C MET A 102 43.86 -4.20 -26.74
N ALA A 103 44.02 -3.03 -26.11
CA ALA A 103 43.59 -2.82 -24.72
C ALA A 103 42.14 -2.33 -24.57
N ARG A 104 41.56 -2.60 -23.39
CA ARG A 104 40.40 -1.85 -22.88
C ARG A 104 40.89 -0.48 -22.35
N PRO A 105 40.22 0.65 -22.63
CA PRO A 105 40.46 1.88 -21.88
C PRO A 105 39.98 1.67 -20.42
N ARG A 106 40.86 1.95 -19.46
CA ARG A 106 40.47 2.12 -18.05
C ARG A 106 40.10 3.58 -17.82
N VAL A 107 38.89 3.84 -17.36
CA VAL A 107 38.59 5.07 -16.61
C VAL A 107 39.01 4.83 -15.16
N GLN A 108 39.79 5.73 -14.57
CA GLN A 108 40.11 5.71 -13.13
C GLN A 108 39.30 6.79 -12.39
N PRO A 109 38.85 6.51 -11.15
CA PRO A 109 38.18 7.51 -10.32
C PRO A 109 39.19 8.46 -9.66
N LEU A 110 38.81 9.72 -9.50
CA LEU A 110 39.53 10.68 -8.66
C LEU A 110 38.89 10.74 -7.27
N SER A 111 39.66 10.33 -6.25
CA SER A 111 39.30 10.44 -4.83
C SER A 111 40.05 11.59 -4.17
N LEU A 112 39.35 12.47 -3.44
CA LEU A 112 39.97 13.56 -2.67
C LEU A 112 39.42 13.64 -1.23
N SER A 113 40.31 13.53 -0.25
CA SER A 113 40.11 13.81 1.19
C SER A 113 41.48 13.78 1.90
N PRO A 114 41.64 14.19 3.18
CA PRO A 114 41.39 15.57 3.62
C PRO A 114 42.46 16.13 4.62
N THR A 115 42.91 17.38 4.42
CA THR A 115 43.56 18.27 5.42
C THR A 115 43.29 19.73 5.02
N GLY A 116 43.38 20.77 5.85
CA GLY A 116 43.68 20.94 7.29
C GLY A 116 43.12 22.30 7.79
N SER A 117 43.36 22.72 9.03
CA SER A 117 42.52 23.75 9.71
C SER A 117 43.18 25.09 10.10
N CYS A 118 42.34 26.14 10.15
CA CYS A 118 42.38 27.34 11.04
C CYS A 118 43.63 28.25 11.15
N ARG A 119 43.48 29.58 10.87
CA ARG A 119 43.40 30.68 11.89
C ARG A 119 43.32 32.14 11.35
N ARG A 120 42.47 32.93 12.01
CA ARG A 120 42.35 34.40 12.29
C ARG A 120 43.29 35.49 11.66
N ALA A 121 42.66 36.69 11.52
CA ALA A 121 43.18 38.08 11.71
C ALA A 121 44.00 38.76 10.58
N ALA A 122 44.01 40.10 10.38
CA ALA A 122 43.11 41.22 10.79
C ALA A 122 43.48 42.57 10.06
N LEU A 123 42.62 43.61 10.17
CA LEU A 123 42.81 45.05 9.80
C LEU A 123 42.89 45.35 8.27
N GLY A 124 42.58 46.56 7.75
CA GLY A 124 42.23 47.85 8.35
C GLY A 124 41.47 48.84 7.41
N SER A 125 41.55 50.16 7.68
CA SER A 125 40.81 51.32 7.11
C SER A 125 41.06 51.63 5.60
N GLU A 126 40.29 52.46 4.86
CA GLU A 126 40.15 53.95 4.96
C GLU A 126 38.81 54.57 4.40
N ARG A 127 38.80 55.84 3.95
CA ARG A 127 37.65 56.79 3.97
C ARG A 127 37.36 57.52 2.63
N ARG A 128 36.07 57.88 2.40
CA ARG A 128 35.46 59.14 1.83
C ARG A 128 36.07 59.86 0.58
N PRO A 129 35.23 60.46 -0.31
CA PRO A 129 34.74 61.84 -0.11
C PRO A 129 33.28 62.10 -0.57
N VAL A 130 32.89 63.38 -0.73
CA VAL A 130 31.50 63.90 -0.87
C VAL A 130 31.43 65.08 -1.86
N GLY A 131 30.34 65.18 -2.62
CA GLY A 131 29.90 66.36 -3.41
C GLY A 131 28.83 65.94 -4.42
N SER A 132 27.55 66.35 -4.36
CA SER A 132 26.94 67.69 -4.43
C SER A 132 26.82 68.26 -5.85
N HIS A 133 25.58 68.55 -6.28
CA HIS A 133 25.07 69.63 -7.17
C HIS A 133 23.59 69.33 -7.52
N GLY A 134 22.82 70.31 -8.03
CA GLY A 134 21.38 70.15 -8.28
C GLY A 134 20.78 71.25 -9.19
N ARG A 135 19.43 71.42 -9.12
CA ARG A 135 18.49 72.14 -10.03
C ARG A 135 17.77 71.22 -11.04
N ALA A 136 16.51 71.45 -11.45
CA ALA A 136 15.43 72.30 -10.92
C ALA A 136 14.08 72.04 -11.63
N MET A 137 12.95 72.27 -10.93
CA MET A 137 11.61 72.73 -11.42
C MET A 137 10.85 71.86 -12.49
N ALA A 138 9.50 71.85 -12.61
CA ALA A 138 8.43 72.64 -11.95
C ALA A 138 7.06 71.88 -11.83
N SER A 139 6.32 72.20 -10.77
CA SER A 139 4.84 72.44 -10.66
C SER A 139 3.74 71.63 -11.40
N THR A 140 2.70 71.26 -10.61
CA THR A 140 1.24 71.16 -10.92
C THR A 140 0.74 70.11 -11.93
N SER A 141 -0.47 69.51 -11.79
CA SER A 141 -1.59 69.65 -10.83
C SER A 141 -2.13 68.25 -10.44
N SER A 142 -2.55 67.95 -9.21
CA SER A 142 -3.65 68.53 -8.40
C SER A 142 -5.08 68.26 -8.90
N ALA A 143 -5.29 67.42 -9.92
CA ALA A 143 -6.63 67.08 -10.44
C ALA A 143 -6.98 65.57 -10.50
N ALA A 144 -6.01 64.66 -10.59
CA ALA A 144 -6.27 63.25 -10.95
C ALA A 144 -6.67 62.31 -9.80
N ILE A 145 -6.53 62.71 -8.52
CA ILE A 145 -6.59 61.79 -7.35
C ILE A 145 -8.03 61.52 -6.84
N ARG A 146 -9.08 61.98 -7.57
CA ARG A 146 -10.49 61.82 -7.14
C ARG A 146 -11.43 61.08 -8.12
N LEU A 147 -10.94 60.60 -9.25
CA LEU A 147 -11.64 59.57 -10.05
C LEU A 147 -10.76 58.31 -10.09
N GLY A 148 -11.29 57.19 -9.59
CA GLY A 148 -10.55 55.93 -9.42
C GLY A 148 -10.85 55.19 -8.11
N ALA A 149 -11.35 55.90 -7.09
CA ALA A 149 -11.80 55.32 -5.81
C ALA A 149 -13.23 54.72 -5.86
N GLN A 150 -13.78 54.51 -7.05
CA GLN A 150 -15.08 53.87 -7.28
C GLN A 150 -14.94 52.80 -8.37
N LEU A 151 -14.58 51.58 -7.96
CA LEU A 151 -14.88 50.29 -8.63
C LEU A 151 -14.24 49.08 -7.91
N ALA A 152 -13.40 49.31 -6.89
CA ALA A 152 -13.01 48.28 -5.94
C ALA A 152 -14.22 47.85 -5.09
N ARG A 153 -15.09 47.00 -5.66
CA ARG A 153 -16.01 46.17 -4.87
C ARG A 153 -15.19 45.35 -3.86
N PRO A 154 -15.70 45.10 -2.65
CA PRO A 154 -15.08 44.09 -1.79
C PRO A 154 -15.06 42.77 -2.56
N ALA A 155 -13.89 42.13 -2.64
CA ALA A 155 -13.75 40.90 -3.41
C ALA A 155 -14.61 39.80 -2.77
N ALA A 156 -15.71 39.43 -3.43
CA ALA A 156 -16.59 38.37 -2.94
C ALA A 156 -15.78 37.07 -2.81
N ASN A 157 -15.71 36.51 -1.60
CA ASN A 157 -14.87 35.35 -1.30
C ASN A 157 -15.13 34.21 -2.30
N PRO A 158 -14.15 33.81 -3.13
CA PRO A 158 -14.38 32.77 -4.13
C PRO A 158 -14.70 31.45 -3.47
N SER A 159 -15.59 30.67 -4.09
CA SER A 159 -15.96 29.33 -3.67
C SER A 159 -15.45 28.30 -4.68
N PRO A 160 -14.30 27.64 -4.43
CA PRO A 160 -13.82 26.55 -5.25
C PRO A 160 -14.66 25.28 -5.04
N ALA A 161 -14.90 24.55 -6.11
CA ALA A 161 -15.41 23.20 -6.10
C ALA A 161 -14.44 22.31 -6.88
N ILE A 162 -13.87 21.33 -6.20
CA ILE A 162 -12.86 20.41 -6.74
C ILE A 162 -13.44 18.99 -6.69
N GLY A 163 -13.40 18.30 -7.83
CA GLY A 163 -13.61 16.86 -7.96
C GLY A 163 -12.37 16.18 -8.54
N LEU A 164 -12.22 14.88 -8.30
CA LEU A 164 -11.03 14.12 -8.69
C LEU A 164 -11.42 12.86 -9.47
N GLU A 165 -10.58 12.48 -10.42
CA GLU A 165 -10.71 11.29 -11.26
C GLU A 165 -9.43 10.46 -11.09
N LEU A 166 -9.50 9.38 -10.31
CA LEU A 166 -8.33 8.61 -9.90
C LEU A 166 -8.29 7.28 -10.62
N HIS A 167 -7.25 7.06 -11.43
CA HIS A 167 -7.02 5.78 -12.09
C HIS A 167 -5.99 4.97 -11.29
N VAL A 168 -6.43 3.85 -10.72
CA VAL A 168 -5.65 3.02 -9.80
C VAL A 168 -5.39 1.66 -10.44
N GLN A 169 -4.12 1.32 -10.69
CA GLN A 169 -3.75 0.01 -11.21
C GLN A 169 -3.92 -1.06 -10.13
N LEU A 170 -4.61 -2.15 -10.45
CA LEU A 170 -4.82 -3.28 -9.55
C LEU A 170 -3.53 -4.11 -9.38
N ALA A 171 -3.33 -4.64 -8.18
CA ALA A 171 -2.24 -5.55 -7.82
C ALA A 171 -2.63 -7.02 -8.08
N SER A 172 -3.06 -7.32 -9.31
CA SER A 172 -3.40 -8.67 -9.77
C SER A 172 -2.19 -9.41 -10.34
N ASP A 173 -2.28 -10.75 -10.42
CA ASP A 173 -1.29 -11.59 -11.11
C ASP A 173 -1.51 -11.66 -12.64
N SER A 174 -2.68 -11.24 -13.11
CA SER A 174 -3.09 -11.25 -14.53
C SER A 174 -3.67 -9.90 -14.97
N LYS A 175 -3.62 -9.63 -16.28
CA LYS A 175 -4.31 -8.50 -16.91
C LYS A 175 -5.84 -8.65 -16.86
N LEU A 176 -6.58 -7.58 -17.20
CA LEU A 176 -8.04 -7.56 -17.01
C LEU A 176 -8.77 -8.59 -17.86
N PHE A 177 -8.32 -8.78 -19.11
CA PHE A 177 -8.98 -9.61 -20.13
C PHE A 177 -8.05 -10.63 -20.81
N SER A 178 -6.85 -10.85 -20.27
CA SER A 178 -5.86 -11.78 -20.83
C SER A 178 -4.97 -12.38 -19.73
N SER A 179 -4.35 -13.52 -20.04
CA SER A 179 -3.47 -14.26 -19.13
C SER A 179 -2.01 -13.76 -19.11
N ALA A 180 -1.73 -12.57 -19.65
CA ALA A 180 -0.41 -11.95 -19.52
C ALA A 180 -0.24 -11.30 -18.14
N ASN A 181 1.00 -11.20 -17.68
CA ASN A 181 1.31 -10.51 -16.43
C ASN A 181 1.05 -8.99 -16.58
N PRO A 182 0.57 -8.29 -15.54
CA PRO A 182 0.58 -6.83 -15.49
C PRO A 182 2.01 -6.26 -15.53
N PRO A 183 2.19 -4.99 -15.95
CA PRO A 183 3.51 -4.40 -16.13
C PRO A 183 4.28 -4.26 -14.81
N SER A 184 5.59 -4.54 -14.86
CA SER A 184 6.54 -4.32 -13.77
C SER A 184 7.57 -3.23 -14.11
N PRO A 185 8.24 -2.59 -13.13
CA PRO A 185 9.05 -1.38 -13.37
C PRO A 185 10.30 -1.57 -14.23
N ASP A 186 10.86 -2.79 -14.26
CA ASP A 186 12.21 -3.09 -14.78
C ASP A 186 12.18 -4.15 -15.93
N GLN A 187 11.06 -4.27 -16.63
CA GLN A 187 10.85 -5.22 -17.73
C GLN A 187 11.30 -4.70 -19.10
N ASP A 188 11.72 -5.60 -19.98
CA ASP A 188 11.96 -5.29 -21.40
C ASP A 188 10.64 -4.97 -22.14
N SER A 189 10.69 -4.04 -23.09
CA SER A 189 9.52 -3.60 -23.89
C SER A 189 8.85 -4.76 -24.65
N ASN A 190 7.51 -4.77 -24.66
CA ASN A 190 6.68 -5.74 -25.38
C ASN A 190 6.92 -7.23 -25.01
N THR A 191 7.31 -7.53 -23.77
CA THR A 191 7.51 -8.92 -23.28
C THR A 191 6.29 -9.50 -22.56
N ASN A 192 5.54 -8.68 -21.85
CA ASN A 192 4.29 -9.05 -21.16
C ASN A 192 3.08 -8.65 -22.01
N VAL A 193 2.90 -9.30 -23.17
CA VAL A 193 1.86 -8.97 -24.17
C VAL A 193 1.22 -10.26 -24.71
N ALA A 194 -0.07 -10.46 -24.42
CA ALA A 194 -0.88 -11.50 -25.04
C ALA A 194 -1.39 -11.08 -26.43
N LEU A 195 -1.83 -12.05 -27.24
CA LEU A 195 -2.41 -11.77 -28.56
C LEU A 195 -3.59 -10.78 -28.50
N PHE A 196 -4.41 -10.84 -27.43
CA PHE A 196 -5.51 -9.92 -27.18
C PHE A 196 -5.05 -8.50 -26.84
N ASP A 197 -3.99 -8.36 -26.03
CA ASP A 197 -3.42 -7.05 -25.64
C ASP A 197 -2.87 -6.27 -26.84
N ALA A 198 -2.48 -6.99 -27.89
CA ALA A 198 -2.02 -6.48 -29.18
C ALA A 198 -3.14 -6.41 -30.25
N ALA A 199 -4.41 -6.65 -29.87
CA ALA A 199 -5.58 -6.67 -30.75
C ALA A 199 -5.45 -7.58 -31.99
N THR A 200 -4.86 -8.77 -31.81
CA THR A 200 -4.68 -9.75 -32.90
C THR A 200 -6.05 -10.20 -33.45
N PRO A 201 -6.30 -10.17 -34.78
CA PRO A 201 -7.59 -10.56 -35.33
C PRO A 201 -8.05 -11.95 -34.88
N GLY A 202 -9.28 -12.02 -34.35
CA GLY A 202 -9.91 -13.27 -33.87
C GLY A 202 -9.71 -13.57 -32.38
N THR A 203 -9.00 -12.75 -31.61
CA THR A 203 -8.95 -12.88 -30.13
C THR A 203 -10.17 -12.27 -29.45
N GLN A 204 -10.57 -12.83 -28.31
CA GLN A 204 -11.69 -12.36 -27.48
C GLN A 204 -11.24 -12.06 -26.04
N PRO A 205 -11.93 -11.16 -25.31
CA PRO A 205 -11.64 -10.84 -23.91
C PRO A 205 -12.03 -11.99 -22.97
N VAL A 206 -11.16 -12.33 -22.00
CA VAL A 206 -11.46 -13.30 -20.94
C VAL A 206 -11.24 -12.64 -19.58
N LEU A 207 -12.33 -12.26 -18.90
CA LEU A 207 -12.28 -11.48 -17.66
C LEU A 207 -11.54 -12.22 -16.54
N SER A 208 -10.50 -11.58 -16.00
CA SER A 208 -9.79 -12.07 -14.81
C SER A 208 -10.66 -11.95 -13.55
N SER A 209 -10.92 -13.11 -12.94
CA SER A 209 -11.66 -13.22 -11.68
C SER A 209 -10.94 -12.56 -10.50
N ASP A 210 -9.60 -12.47 -10.57
CA ASP A 210 -8.78 -11.79 -9.57
C ASP A 210 -8.89 -10.26 -9.68
N CYS A 211 -8.84 -9.71 -10.90
CA CYS A 211 -9.11 -8.29 -11.14
C CYS A 211 -10.52 -7.91 -10.63
N LEU A 212 -11.52 -8.76 -10.90
CA LEU A 212 -12.89 -8.57 -10.42
C LEU A 212 -12.96 -8.60 -8.87
N ARG A 213 -12.29 -9.57 -8.24
CA ARG A 213 -12.18 -9.70 -6.77
C ARG A 213 -11.57 -8.44 -6.16
N LEU A 214 -10.47 -7.93 -6.70
CA LEU A 214 -9.80 -6.71 -6.22
C LEU A 214 -10.68 -5.46 -6.37
N ALA A 215 -11.41 -5.32 -7.48
CA ALA A 215 -12.35 -4.21 -7.68
C ALA A 215 -13.54 -4.23 -6.69
N LEU A 216 -14.04 -5.42 -6.34
CA LEU A 216 -15.08 -5.59 -5.32
C LEU A 216 -14.58 -5.30 -3.91
N VAL A 217 -13.34 -5.71 -3.57
CA VAL A 217 -12.66 -5.34 -2.31
C VAL A 217 -12.47 -3.83 -2.23
N ALA A 218 -12.01 -3.18 -3.31
CA ALA A 218 -11.86 -1.73 -3.39
C ALA A 218 -13.20 -0.99 -3.18
N SER A 219 -14.27 -1.49 -3.81
CA SER A 219 -15.62 -0.94 -3.66
C SER A 219 -16.09 -0.95 -2.21
N LEU A 220 -15.94 -2.09 -1.52
CA LEU A 220 -16.32 -2.21 -0.10
C LEU A 220 -15.39 -1.39 0.81
N ALA A 221 -14.11 -1.29 0.49
CA ALA A 221 -13.13 -0.50 1.25
C ALA A 221 -13.34 1.02 1.16
N LEU A 222 -14.08 1.48 0.15
CA LEU A 222 -14.48 2.87 -0.07
C LEU A 222 -15.96 3.12 0.26
N GLU A 223 -16.57 2.20 1.03
CA GLU A 223 -18.00 2.19 1.42
C GLU A 223 -18.98 2.31 0.24
N CYS A 224 -18.56 1.95 -0.99
CA CYS A 224 -19.40 1.97 -2.18
C CYS A 224 -20.46 0.86 -2.15
N LYS A 225 -21.65 1.16 -2.68
CA LYS A 225 -22.66 0.15 -2.98
C LYS A 225 -22.27 -0.59 -4.27
N ILE A 226 -21.94 -1.87 -4.15
CA ILE A 226 -21.78 -2.76 -5.32
C ILE A 226 -23.13 -2.86 -6.06
N ASN A 227 -23.10 -2.69 -7.38
CA ASN A 227 -24.28 -2.84 -8.21
C ASN A 227 -24.56 -4.34 -8.46
N PRO A 228 -25.81 -4.84 -8.33
CA PRO A 228 -26.13 -6.27 -8.45
C PRO A 228 -25.97 -6.82 -9.87
N LYS A 229 -25.85 -5.93 -10.86
CA LYS A 229 -25.47 -6.22 -12.25
C LYS A 229 -24.45 -5.16 -12.68
N THR A 230 -23.42 -5.59 -13.41
CA THR A 230 -22.45 -4.71 -14.08
C THR A 230 -22.18 -5.23 -15.50
N SER A 231 -21.79 -4.35 -16.41
CA SER A 231 -21.41 -4.70 -17.79
C SER A 231 -20.29 -3.79 -18.28
N PHE A 232 -19.55 -4.26 -19.28
CA PHE A 232 -18.51 -3.47 -19.92
C PHE A 232 -19.01 -2.80 -21.20
N ASP A 233 -18.37 -1.67 -21.53
CA ASP A 233 -18.69 -0.81 -22.66
C ASP A 233 -17.39 -0.42 -23.39
N ARG A 234 -17.47 -0.24 -24.72
CA ARG A 234 -16.36 0.18 -25.59
C ARG A 234 -16.32 1.69 -25.74
N LYS A 235 -15.22 2.30 -25.28
CA LYS A 235 -14.88 3.72 -25.38
C LYS A 235 -13.97 3.92 -26.60
N HIS A 236 -14.54 4.27 -27.75
CA HIS A 236 -13.87 4.27 -29.06
C HIS A 236 -13.03 5.52 -29.30
N TYR A 237 -11.70 5.37 -29.36
CA TYR A 237 -10.79 6.42 -29.84
C TYR A 237 -9.51 5.79 -30.43
N PHE A 238 -8.95 6.43 -31.45
CA PHE A 238 -7.74 5.97 -32.12
C PHE A 238 -6.52 6.65 -31.51
N TYR A 239 -5.61 5.85 -30.94
CA TYR A 239 -4.30 6.30 -30.47
C TYR A 239 -3.28 5.15 -30.58
N PRO A 240 -1.99 5.39 -30.89
CA PRO A 240 -1.03 4.32 -31.17
C PRO A 240 -0.80 3.30 -30.04
N ASP A 241 -1.00 3.68 -28.77
CA ASP A 241 -0.91 2.76 -27.64
C ASP A 241 -2.23 2.05 -27.25
N LEU A 242 -3.29 2.23 -28.03
CA LEU A 242 -4.58 1.54 -27.90
C LEU A 242 -4.87 0.71 -29.18
N PRO A 243 -4.28 -0.49 -29.33
CA PRO A 243 -4.25 -1.20 -30.60
C PRO A 243 -5.63 -1.66 -31.10
N ALA A 244 -6.63 -1.81 -30.22
CA ALA A 244 -7.99 -2.16 -30.59
C ALA A 244 -8.82 -0.98 -31.17
N GLY A 245 -8.37 0.27 -31.03
CA GLY A 245 -9.16 1.46 -31.36
C GLY A 245 -10.33 1.74 -30.42
N TYR A 246 -10.46 0.98 -29.33
CA TYR A 246 -11.37 1.19 -28.22
C TYR A 246 -10.79 0.66 -26.92
N GLN A 247 -11.12 1.35 -25.82
CA GLN A 247 -10.81 0.92 -24.45
C GLN A 247 -12.05 0.23 -23.88
N ILE A 248 -11.89 -0.95 -23.26
CA ILE A 248 -12.99 -1.61 -22.54
C ILE A 248 -13.04 -1.04 -21.11
N THR A 249 -14.19 -0.47 -20.74
CA THR A 249 -14.46 0.24 -19.48
C THR A 249 -15.91 -0.04 -19.02
N GLN A 250 -16.47 0.69 -18.05
CA GLN A 250 -17.87 0.53 -17.61
C GLN A 250 -18.56 1.90 -17.45
N HIS A 251 -19.25 2.34 -18.50
CA HIS A 251 -19.92 3.64 -18.55
C HIS A 251 -21.38 3.57 -18.09
N TYR A 252 -22.15 2.57 -18.55
CA TYR A 252 -23.60 2.49 -18.28
C TYR A 252 -23.97 1.65 -17.06
N SER A 253 -23.08 0.76 -16.59
CA SER A 253 -23.33 -0.13 -15.44
C SER A 253 -22.02 -0.45 -14.71
N PRO A 254 -21.42 0.54 -14.04
CA PRO A 254 -20.17 0.37 -13.26
C PRO A 254 -20.32 -0.66 -12.15
N ILE A 255 -19.21 -1.23 -11.70
CA ILE A 255 -19.21 -2.26 -10.65
C ILE A 255 -19.73 -1.73 -9.30
N ALA A 256 -19.50 -0.46 -8.95
CA ALA A 256 -20.05 0.15 -7.74
C ALA A 256 -20.29 1.66 -7.87
N SER A 257 -21.12 2.20 -6.97
CA SER A 257 -21.48 3.62 -6.91
C SER A 257 -21.80 4.09 -5.49
N GLY A 258 -21.84 5.42 -5.28
CA GLY A 258 -22.33 6.03 -4.03
C GLY A 258 -21.52 5.69 -2.78
N GLY A 259 -20.20 5.62 -2.89
CA GLY A 259 -19.29 5.45 -1.76
C GLY A 259 -18.90 6.76 -1.08
N LYS A 260 -17.94 6.70 -0.16
CA LYS A 260 -17.46 7.85 0.61
C LYS A 260 -16.11 7.59 1.27
N VAL A 261 -15.37 8.65 1.54
CA VAL A 261 -14.20 8.63 2.44
C VAL A 261 -14.36 9.74 3.46
N LEU A 262 -14.23 9.39 4.75
CA LEU A 262 -14.12 10.35 5.84
C LEU A 262 -12.67 10.81 5.98
N ILE A 263 -12.46 12.13 5.94
CA ILE A 263 -11.21 12.80 6.27
C ILE A 263 -11.36 13.45 7.65
N THR A 264 -10.33 13.32 8.48
CA THR A 264 -10.30 13.78 9.87
C THR A 264 -9.07 14.65 10.14
N PRO A 265 -9.01 15.41 11.26
CA PRO A 265 -7.81 16.13 11.67
C PRO A 265 -6.57 15.23 11.83
N ASP A 266 -6.75 13.97 12.20
CA ASP A 266 -5.67 12.96 12.28
C ASP A 266 -5.03 12.65 10.91
N ASP A 267 -5.71 12.98 9.81
CA ASP A 267 -5.19 12.88 8.44
C ASP A 267 -4.42 14.16 8.00
N GLY A 268 -4.26 15.13 8.91
CA GLY A 268 -3.61 16.42 8.66
C GLY A 268 -4.54 17.54 8.17
N ALA A 269 -5.86 17.31 8.21
CA ALA A 269 -6.86 18.29 7.79
C ALA A 269 -7.20 19.30 8.90
N ASP A 270 -7.63 20.51 8.52
CA ASP A 270 -7.99 21.57 9.48
C ASP A 270 -9.43 21.38 10.06
N ARG A 271 -10.19 20.43 9.51
CA ARG A 271 -11.56 20.06 9.88
C ARG A 271 -11.84 18.61 9.47
N SER A 272 -12.83 17.98 10.10
CA SER A 272 -13.42 16.76 9.54
C SER A 272 -14.30 17.09 8.33
N PHE A 273 -14.25 16.27 7.29
CA PHE A 273 -15.15 16.34 6.13
C PHE A 273 -15.27 14.99 5.43
N GLN A 274 -16.36 14.79 4.69
CA GLN A 274 -16.57 13.60 3.87
C GLN A 274 -16.45 13.98 2.39
N VAL A 275 -15.82 13.12 1.59
CA VAL A 275 -15.83 13.19 0.12
C VAL A 275 -16.65 12.01 -0.39
N GLY A 276 -17.66 12.27 -1.22
CA GLY A 276 -18.44 11.24 -1.89
C GLY A 276 -17.68 10.61 -3.05
N ILE A 277 -17.94 9.33 -3.31
CA ILE A 277 -17.49 8.62 -4.51
C ILE A 277 -18.73 8.33 -5.33
N THR A 278 -18.84 9.02 -6.46
CA THR A 278 -19.97 8.90 -7.39
C THR A 278 -19.98 7.52 -8.03
N GLN A 279 -18.83 7.10 -8.56
CA GLN A 279 -18.67 5.92 -9.41
C GLN A 279 -17.30 5.26 -9.17
N LEU A 280 -17.29 3.93 -9.18
CA LEU A 280 -16.09 3.11 -9.30
C LEU A 280 -16.31 2.11 -10.43
N GLN A 281 -15.48 2.19 -11.48
CA GLN A 281 -15.56 1.37 -12.68
C GLN A 281 -14.25 0.61 -12.93
N LEU A 282 -14.35 -0.57 -13.54
CA LEU A 282 -13.22 -1.45 -13.87
C LEU A 282 -12.87 -1.31 -15.37
N GLU A 283 -11.62 -1.02 -15.71
CA GLU A 283 -11.21 -0.77 -17.11
C GLU A 283 -9.78 -1.21 -17.46
N GLN A 284 -9.48 -1.24 -18.76
CA GLN A 284 -8.14 -1.52 -19.28
C GLN A 284 -7.26 -0.27 -19.31
N ASP A 285 -6.00 -0.38 -18.90
CA ASP A 285 -4.96 0.61 -19.22
C ASP A 285 -4.50 0.50 -20.69
N THR A 286 -3.99 1.59 -21.25
CA THR A 286 -3.37 1.58 -22.59
C THR A 286 -1.89 1.19 -22.51
N GLY A 287 -1.25 0.95 -23.66
CA GLY A 287 0.22 0.85 -23.72
C GLY A 287 0.92 2.15 -23.32
N LYS A 288 2.23 2.24 -23.57
CA LYS A 288 3.03 3.43 -23.31
C LYS A 288 3.61 3.95 -24.63
N SER A 289 3.20 5.15 -25.04
CA SER A 289 3.87 5.92 -26.08
C SER A 289 5.08 6.69 -25.52
N SER A 290 6.20 6.69 -26.24
CA SER A 290 7.37 7.53 -25.93
C SER A 290 8.18 7.87 -27.18
N THR A 291 8.57 9.14 -27.34
CA THR A 291 9.48 9.58 -28.40
C THR A 291 10.83 8.85 -28.33
N ASP A 292 11.39 8.44 -29.47
CA ASP A 292 12.75 7.88 -29.54
C ASP A 292 13.79 8.99 -29.22
N PRO A 293 14.67 8.80 -28.20
CA PRO A 293 15.75 9.74 -27.91
C PRO A 293 16.76 9.94 -29.06
N LEU A 294 16.84 9.00 -30.00
CA LEU A 294 17.72 9.08 -31.17
C LEU A 294 17.03 9.68 -32.41
N SER A 295 15.70 9.53 -32.51
CA SER A 295 14.86 9.95 -33.64
C SER A 295 13.63 10.71 -33.12
N PRO A 296 13.72 12.02 -32.80
CA PRO A 296 12.64 12.77 -32.15
C PRO A 296 11.32 12.88 -32.95
N ASP A 297 11.35 12.50 -34.22
CA ASP A 297 10.22 12.35 -35.13
C ASP A 297 9.46 11.02 -34.98
N GLN A 298 10.02 10.04 -34.28
CA GLN A 298 9.46 8.69 -34.11
C GLN A 298 8.91 8.47 -32.71
N THR A 299 7.78 7.76 -32.63
CA THR A 299 7.16 7.33 -31.37
C THR A 299 7.29 5.82 -31.23
N LEU A 300 7.99 5.38 -30.18
CA LEU A 300 8.09 3.99 -29.75
C LEU A 300 6.86 3.63 -28.91
N ILE A 301 6.31 2.43 -29.12
CA ILE A 301 5.13 1.91 -28.40
C ILE A 301 5.53 0.66 -27.61
N ASP A 302 5.22 0.66 -26.31
CA ASP A 302 5.31 -0.51 -25.45
C ASP A 302 3.91 -0.96 -24.98
N LEU A 303 3.47 -2.13 -25.45
CA LEU A 303 2.18 -2.73 -25.13
C LEU A 303 2.20 -3.56 -23.83
N ASN A 304 3.32 -3.63 -23.10
CA ASN A 304 3.39 -4.30 -21.79
C ASN A 304 2.26 -3.87 -20.83
N ARG A 305 1.87 -2.59 -20.88
CA ARG A 305 0.79 -2.02 -20.05
C ARG A 305 -0.61 -2.18 -20.66
N SER A 306 -0.72 -2.38 -21.97
CA SER A 306 -1.99 -2.59 -22.69
C SER A 306 -2.79 -3.73 -22.04
N GLY A 307 -4.02 -3.46 -21.63
CA GLY A 307 -4.92 -4.44 -21.00
C GLY A 307 -4.70 -4.66 -19.49
N ALA A 308 -3.73 -3.99 -18.84
CA ALA A 308 -3.60 -4.03 -17.39
C ALA A 308 -4.87 -3.50 -16.70
N ALA A 309 -5.26 -4.10 -15.57
CA ALA A 309 -6.50 -3.74 -14.90
C ALA A 309 -6.37 -2.45 -14.08
N LEU A 310 -7.26 -1.50 -14.35
CA LEU A 310 -7.45 -0.27 -13.57
C LEU A 310 -8.83 -0.28 -12.90
N ILE A 311 -8.93 0.38 -11.75
CA ILE A 311 -10.19 0.98 -11.33
C ILE A 311 -10.11 2.50 -11.48
N GLU A 312 -11.09 3.09 -12.14
CA GLU A 312 -11.29 4.54 -12.15
C GLU A 312 -12.30 4.89 -11.05
N ILE A 313 -11.93 5.84 -10.19
CA ILE A 313 -12.72 6.30 -9.05
C ILE A 313 -13.03 7.79 -9.24
N VAL A 314 -14.31 8.12 -9.39
CA VAL A 314 -14.79 9.48 -9.64
C VAL A 314 -15.43 10.04 -8.37
N THR A 315 -14.92 11.15 -7.85
CA THR A 315 -15.45 11.78 -6.64
C THR A 315 -16.63 12.73 -6.91
N GLY A 316 -17.38 13.06 -5.86
CA GLY A 316 -18.19 14.27 -5.83
C GLY A 316 -17.30 15.53 -5.83
N PRO A 317 -17.84 16.70 -6.23
CA PRO A 317 -17.13 17.98 -6.20
C PRO A 317 -17.13 18.58 -4.77
N ASP A 318 -16.71 17.80 -3.78
CA ASP A 318 -16.86 18.10 -2.35
C ASP A 318 -15.67 18.87 -1.74
N LEU A 319 -14.51 18.79 -2.41
CA LEU A 319 -13.25 19.37 -1.95
C LEU A 319 -13.22 20.89 -2.21
N ARG A 320 -12.65 21.66 -1.27
CA ARG A 320 -12.64 23.14 -1.28
C ARG A 320 -11.24 23.75 -1.35
N THR A 321 -10.18 22.98 -1.06
CA THR A 321 -8.78 23.46 -1.15
C THR A 321 -7.83 22.42 -1.75
N ALA A 322 -6.69 22.89 -2.24
CA ALA A 322 -5.54 22.07 -2.65
C ALA A 322 -5.09 21.09 -1.55
N LYS A 323 -4.98 21.56 -0.31
CA LYS A 323 -4.60 20.77 0.86
C LYS A 323 -5.61 19.63 1.12
N GLU A 324 -6.91 19.92 1.10
CA GLU A 324 -7.95 18.91 1.28
C GLU A 324 -7.87 17.81 0.22
N ALA A 325 -7.69 18.18 -1.06
CA ALA A 325 -7.58 17.22 -2.16
C ALA A 325 -6.35 16.31 -1.99
N SER A 326 -5.20 16.89 -1.68
CA SER A 326 -3.94 16.15 -1.48
C SER A 326 -3.98 15.19 -0.28
N ILE A 327 -4.67 15.59 0.80
CA ILE A 327 -4.95 14.71 1.95
C ILE A 327 -5.90 13.57 1.55
N PHE A 328 -6.97 13.87 0.81
CA PHE A 328 -7.89 12.84 0.32
C PHE A 328 -7.19 11.79 -0.55
N VAL A 329 -6.33 12.20 -1.51
CA VAL A 329 -5.58 11.23 -2.34
C VAL A 329 -4.62 10.39 -1.49
N ARG A 330 -3.96 10.96 -0.46
CA ARG A 330 -3.16 10.20 0.52
C ARG A 330 -4.00 9.19 1.29
N LYS A 331 -5.19 9.59 1.78
CA LYS A 331 -6.11 8.71 2.53
C LYS A 331 -6.61 7.55 1.66
N LEU A 332 -7.05 7.84 0.44
CA LEU A 332 -7.52 6.84 -0.52
C LEU A 332 -6.40 5.86 -0.91
N GLN A 333 -5.19 6.37 -1.20
CA GLN A 333 -4.01 5.53 -1.44
C GLN A 333 -3.71 4.61 -0.25
N SER A 334 -3.80 5.12 0.98
CA SER A 334 -3.59 4.35 2.21
C SER A 334 -4.63 3.24 2.37
N ILE A 335 -5.92 3.55 2.18
CA ILE A 335 -7.03 2.58 2.24
C ILE A 335 -6.84 1.47 1.20
N LEU A 336 -6.57 1.81 -0.06
CA LEU A 336 -6.45 0.81 -1.14
C LEU A 336 -5.15 -0.01 -1.04
N ARG A 337 -4.06 0.56 -0.52
CA ARG A 337 -2.85 -0.21 -0.17
C ARG A 337 -3.14 -1.19 0.96
N PHE A 338 -3.75 -0.74 2.06
CA PHE A 338 -4.10 -1.60 3.18
C PHE A 338 -5.08 -2.71 2.76
N ALA A 339 -6.05 -2.42 1.90
CA ALA A 339 -6.95 -3.42 1.34
C ALA A 339 -6.27 -4.39 0.33
N GLY A 340 -4.96 -4.26 0.08
CA GLY A 340 -4.20 -5.06 -0.88
C GLY A 340 -4.66 -4.92 -2.33
N VAL A 341 -5.35 -3.83 -2.66
CA VAL A 341 -5.91 -3.56 -3.99
C VAL A 341 -4.84 -3.08 -4.97
N THR A 342 -3.85 -2.33 -4.49
CA THR A 342 -2.86 -1.64 -5.34
C THR A 342 -1.53 -1.42 -4.64
N LYS A 343 -0.45 -1.33 -5.43
CA LYS A 343 0.84 -0.75 -5.00
C LYS A 343 0.77 0.79 -4.88
N GLY A 344 -0.17 1.43 -5.59
CA GLY A 344 -0.60 2.82 -5.39
C GLY A 344 0.48 3.89 -5.58
N ASN A 345 1.64 3.58 -6.15
CA ASN A 345 2.73 4.53 -6.35
C ASN A 345 2.44 5.43 -7.56
N MET A 346 2.47 6.75 -7.35
CA MET A 346 2.25 7.75 -8.40
C MET A 346 3.45 7.88 -9.35
N GLU A 347 4.68 7.76 -8.84
CA GLU A 347 5.91 7.91 -9.63
C GLU A 347 6.04 6.78 -10.67
N GLN A 348 5.53 5.59 -10.32
CA GLN A 348 5.46 4.41 -11.20
C GLN A 348 4.15 4.35 -12.01
N GLY A 349 3.30 5.38 -11.97
CA GLY A 349 2.04 5.46 -12.73
C GLY A 349 0.89 4.57 -12.26
N SER A 350 1.12 3.71 -11.27
CA SER A 350 0.10 2.82 -10.68
C SER A 350 -1.00 3.54 -9.88
N LEU A 351 -0.83 4.83 -9.62
CA LEU A 351 -1.87 5.76 -9.19
C LEU A 351 -1.76 7.06 -10.00
N ARG A 352 -2.75 7.37 -10.83
CA ARG A 352 -2.91 8.64 -11.55
C ARG A 352 -4.09 9.42 -10.98
N CYS A 353 -4.04 10.74 -11.07
CA CYS A 353 -5.13 11.62 -10.63
C CYS A 353 -5.25 12.81 -11.59
N ASP A 354 -6.41 12.93 -12.22
CA ASP A 354 -6.79 14.10 -13.00
C ASP A 354 -7.77 14.96 -12.19
N LEU A 355 -7.64 16.29 -12.33
CA LEU A 355 -8.24 17.27 -11.42
C LEU A 355 -9.35 18.06 -12.13
N ASN A 356 -10.54 18.11 -11.54
CA ASN A 356 -11.66 18.88 -12.07
C ASN A 356 -11.93 20.07 -11.15
N VAL A 357 -11.58 21.29 -11.58
CA VAL A 357 -11.62 22.52 -10.78
C VAL A 357 -12.58 23.54 -11.38
N SER A 358 -13.49 24.06 -10.56
CA SER A 358 -14.37 25.18 -10.86
C SER A 358 -14.34 26.19 -9.70
N VAL A 359 -14.38 27.49 -9.98
CA VAL A 359 -14.54 28.54 -8.97
C VAL A 359 -15.78 29.39 -9.30
N SER A 360 -16.62 29.64 -8.31
CA SER A 360 -17.79 30.53 -8.43
C SER A 360 -17.70 31.70 -7.44
N LEU A 361 -18.23 32.88 -7.81
CA LEU A 361 -18.29 34.04 -6.92
C LEU A 361 -19.70 34.14 -6.28
N PRO A 362 -19.82 34.37 -4.95
CA PRO A 362 -21.11 34.39 -4.25
C PRO A 362 -22.15 35.38 -4.79
N GLU A 363 -21.72 36.53 -5.34
CA GLU A 363 -22.62 37.56 -5.89
C GLU A 363 -23.06 37.28 -7.33
N SER A 364 -22.57 36.22 -7.98
CA SER A 364 -22.87 35.92 -9.38
C SER A 364 -23.69 34.63 -9.53
N SER A 365 -24.79 34.70 -10.30
CA SER A 365 -25.49 33.53 -10.83
C SER A 365 -24.69 32.77 -11.91
N ILE A 366 -23.47 33.20 -12.20
CA ILE A 366 -22.54 32.58 -13.14
C ILE A 366 -21.69 31.58 -12.37
N GLN A 367 -22.12 30.31 -12.40
CA GLN A 367 -21.31 29.20 -11.92
C GLN A 367 -20.07 29.03 -12.82
N GLY A 368 -18.90 28.82 -12.21
CA GLY A 368 -17.65 28.63 -12.95
C GLY A 368 -17.67 27.39 -13.84
N SER A 369 -17.14 27.51 -15.06
CA SER A 369 -16.92 26.35 -15.93
C SER A 369 -15.87 25.42 -15.32
N ARG A 370 -16.09 24.10 -15.45
CA ARG A 370 -15.12 23.08 -15.06
C ARG A 370 -13.89 23.11 -15.98
N CYS A 371 -12.72 23.45 -15.44
CA CYS A 371 -11.45 23.14 -16.09
C CYS A 371 -10.93 21.79 -15.60
N GLU A 372 -10.38 21.00 -16.52
CA GLU A 372 -9.79 19.70 -16.26
C GLU A 372 -8.27 19.82 -16.36
N VAL A 373 -7.51 19.37 -15.36
CA VAL A 373 -6.05 19.41 -15.34
C VAL A 373 -5.50 17.98 -15.30
N LYS A 374 -4.78 17.59 -16.34
CA LYS A 374 -4.19 16.26 -16.52
C LYS A 374 -2.67 16.23 -16.25
N ASN A 375 -2.11 15.02 -16.18
CA ASN A 375 -0.68 14.71 -16.00
C ASN A 375 -0.11 15.06 -14.60
N VAL A 376 -0.93 14.94 -13.56
CA VAL A 376 -0.56 15.38 -12.19
C VAL A 376 0.08 14.25 -11.38
N ASN A 377 1.32 13.92 -11.72
CA ASN A 377 2.03 12.71 -11.27
C ASN A 377 2.62 12.78 -9.84
N GLY A 378 1.99 13.47 -8.89
CA GLY A 378 2.45 13.49 -7.50
C GLY A 378 1.70 14.46 -6.59
N PHE A 379 1.68 14.19 -5.28
CA PHE A 379 0.92 14.97 -4.29
C PHE A 379 1.22 16.48 -4.29
N GLY A 380 2.51 16.86 -4.30
CA GLY A 380 2.89 18.26 -4.39
C GLY A 380 2.55 18.90 -5.73
N HIS A 381 2.32 18.11 -6.79
CA HIS A 381 1.82 18.62 -8.07
C HIS A 381 0.31 18.84 -8.02
N ILE A 382 -0.45 17.99 -7.29
CA ILE A 382 -1.89 18.22 -7.02
C ILE A 382 -2.10 19.55 -6.32
N GLU A 383 -1.32 19.83 -5.27
CA GLU A 383 -1.46 21.07 -4.50
C GLU A 383 -1.20 22.31 -5.39
N HIS A 384 -0.03 22.39 -6.04
CA HIS A 384 0.31 23.52 -6.91
C HIS A 384 -0.61 23.66 -8.12
N ALA A 385 -1.09 22.56 -8.71
CA ALA A 385 -1.99 22.62 -9.86
C ALA A 385 -3.34 23.21 -9.48
N ILE A 386 -3.91 22.80 -8.33
CA ILE A 386 -5.19 23.35 -7.82
C ILE A 386 -5.04 24.82 -7.46
N ASP A 387 -4.02 25.20 -6.71
CA ASP A 387 -3.83 26.59 -6.29
C ASP A 387 -3.60 27.53 -7.48
N TYR A 388 -2.86 27.10 -8.50
CA TYR A 388 -2.69 27.85 -9.75
C TYR A 388 -3.99 27.95 -10.54
N GLU A 389 -4.75 26.85 -10.65
CA GLU A 389 -6.00 26.79 -11.39
C GLU A 389 -7.08 27.69 -10.76
N ILE A 390 -7.24 27.63 -9.43
CA ILE A 390 -8.10 28.54 -8.66
C ILE A 390 -7.65 29.99 -8.88
N SER A 391 -6.35 30.28 -8.75
CA SER A 391 -5.81 31.63 -8.92
C SER A 391 -6.07 32.20 -10.32
N ARG A 392 -5.95 31.40 -11.39
CA ARG A 392 -6.33 31.84 -12.75
C ARG A 392 -7.83 32.08 -12.84
N GLN A 393 -8.66 31.15 -12.38
CA GLN A 393 -10.13 31.27 -12.49
C GLN A 393 -10.65 32.50 -11.72
N VAL A 394 -10.15 32.77 -10.51
CA VAL A 394 -10.42 34.02 -9.77
C VAL A 394 -9.95 35.25 -10.56
N GLY A 395 -8.74 35.22 -11.13
CA GLY A 395 -8.18 36.33 -11.91
C GLY A 395 -8.90 36.61 -13.24
N LEU A 396 -9.61 35.63 -13.81
CA LEU A 396 -10.50 35.81 -14.96
C LEU A 396 -11.84 36.42 -14.53
N LEU A 397 -12.50 35.81 -13.53
CA LEU A 397 -13.80 36.26 -13.02
C LEU A 397 -13.74 37.69 -12.44
N ALA A 398 -12.64 38.06 -11.78
CA ALA A 398 -12.41 39.40 -11.25
C ALA A 398 -12.36 40.51 -12.33
N LYS A 399 -12.10 40.15 -13.59
CA LYS A 399 -12.15 41.07 -14.75
C LYS A 399 -13.48 41.00 -15.51
N GLY A 400 -14.38 40.09 -15.14
CA GLY A 400 -15.58 39.77 -15.92
C GLY A 400 -15.33 38.84 -17.12
N GLU A 401 -14.15 38.23 -17.25
CA GLU A 401 -13.88 37.22 -18.28
C GLU A 401 -14.60 35.90 -17.94
N ARG A 402 -15.05 35.17 -18.98
CA ARG A 402 -15.68 33.84 -18.80
C ARG A 402 -14.61 32.76 -18.74
N ILE A 403 -14.78 31.80 -17.83
CA ILE A 403 -13.98 30.57 -17.81
C ILE A 403 -14.53 29.66 -18.93
N GLU A 404 -13.68 29.20 -19.84
CA GLU A 404 -14.03 28.18 -20.83
C GLU A 404 -13.84 26.77 -20.25
N MET A 405 -14.70 25.82 -20.64
CA MET A 405 -14.56 24.42 -20.20
C MET A 405 -13.44 23.72 -20.98
N GLU A 406 -12.20 23.89 -20.55
CA GLU A 406 -10.99 23.42 -21.24
C GLU A 406 -10.25 22.29 -20.52
N THR A 407 -9.44 21.54 -21.27
CA THR A 407 -8.50 20.54 -20.74
C THR A 407 -7.07 21.09 -20.78
N ARG A 408 -6.39 21.06 -19.64
CA ARG A 408 -5.08 21.67 -19.38
C ARG A 408 -4.09 20.63 -18.90
N GLY A 409 -2.80 20.88 -19.12
CA GLY A 409 -1.70 20.13 -18.53
C GLY A 409 -1.04 20.95 -17.43
N PHE A 410 -0.36 20.30 -16.49
CA PHE A 410 0.46 20.97 -15.48
C PHE A 410 1.96 20.91 -15.83
N ASP A 411 2.62 22.06 -15.92
CA ASP A 411 4.08 22.16 -16.03
C ASP A 411 4.68 22.18 -14.62
N VAL A 412 5.42 21.12 -14.27
CA VAL A 412 6.06 20.96 -12.96
C VAL A 412 7.21 21.94 -12.74
N ALA A 413 7.97 22.27 -13.78
CA ALA A 413 9.13 23.16 -13.68
C ALA A 413 8.71 24.63 -13.55
N GLN A 414 7.64 25.01 -14.26
CA GLN A 414 7.09 26.38 -14.27
C GLN A 414 5.92 26.57 -13.29
N ARG A 415 5.47 25.49 -12.62
CA ARG A 415 4.33 25.42 -11.68
C ARG A 415 3.06 26.12 -12.18
N ARG A 416 2.70 25.89 -13.44
CA ARG A 416 1.54 26.51 -14.10
C ARG A 416 0.71 25.51 -14.90
N THR A 417 -0.60 25.74 -14.98
CA THR A 417 -1.45 25.01 -15.93
C THR A 417 -1.42 25.67 -17.31
N PHE A 418 -1.33 24.88 -18.38
CA PHE A 418 -1.31 25.33 -19.78
C PHE A 418 -2.40 24.61 -20.60
N ARG A 419 -2.97 25.25 -21.61
CA ARG A 419 -4.01 24.62 -22.47
C ARG A 419 -3.36 23.50 -23.31
N LEU A 420 -3.97 22.30 -23.32
CA LEU A 420 -3.48 21.17 -24.12
C LEU A 420 -4.13 21.09 -25.51
N ARG A 421 -5.40 21.49 -25.62
CA ARG A 421 -6.19 21.38 -26.86
C ARG A 421 -7.33 22.39 -26.88
N ASP A 422 -7.56 22.99 -28.04
CA ASP A 422 -8.77 23.76 -28.33
C ASP A 422 -9.95 22.81 -28.63
N LYS A 423 -11.10 23.03 -27.97
CA LYS A 423 -12.30 22.19 -28.15
C LYS A 423 -13.13 22.65 -29.36
N GLU A 424 -12.60 22.46 -30.57
CA GLU A 424 -13.43 22.56 -31.79
C GLU A 424 -14.48 21.44 -31.87
N THR A 425 -14.22 20.30 -31.24
CA THR A 425 -15.21 19.26 -30.92
C THR A 425 -14.92 18.63 -29.57
N GLN A 426 -15.97 18.36 -28.79
CA GLN A 426 -15.92 17.33 -27.75
C GLN A 426 -15.85 15.97 -28.47
N ALA A 427 -14.83 15.16 -28.17
CA ALA A 427 -14.65 13.89 -28.86
C ALA A 427 -15.80 12.93 -28.52
N ASP A 428 -16.57 12.53 -29.54
CA ASP A 428 -17.58 11.49 -29.40
C ASP A 428 -16.90 10.12 -29.32
N TYR A 429 -16.74 9.64 -28.09
CA TYR A 429 -16.20 8.32 -27.77
C TYR A 429 -17.14 7.17 -28.16
N ARG A 430 -18.36 7.45 -28.65
CA ARG A 430 -19.32 6.46 -29.18
C ARG A 430 -19.43 5.22 -28.30
N TYR A 431 -19.78 5.43 -27.04
CA TYR A 431 -19.95 4.36 -26.07
C TYR A 431 -20.97 3.33 -26.57
N LEU A 432 -20.62 2.06 -26.48
CA LEU A 432 -21.45 0.93 -26.90
C LEU A 432 -21.24 -0.22 -25.89
N PRO A 433 -22.28 -0.89 -25.40
CA PRO A 433 -22.12 -2.11 -24.60
C PRO A 433 -21.29 -3.15 -25.33
N ASP A 434 -20.33 -3.76 -24.64
CA ASP A 434 -19.41 -4.72 -25.25
C ASP A 434 -20.15 -6.03 -25.57
N PRO A 435 -20.24 -6.45 -26.85
CA PRO A 435 -20.97 -7.64 -27.25
C PRO A 435 -20.22 -8.95 -26.91
N ASP A 436 -18.89 -8.89 -26.71
CA ASP A 436 -18.06 -10.06 -26.45
C ASP A 436 -17.97 -10.40 -24.95
N ILE A 437 -18.46 -9.51 -24.05
CA ILE A 437 -18.41 -9.72 -22.59
C ILE A 437 -19.84 -9.76 -22.01
N PRO A 438 -20.33 -10.91 -21.51
CA PRO A 438 -21.66 -11.01 -20.93
C PRO A 438 -21.77 -10.19 -19.62
N PRO A 439 -22.94 -9.57 -19.33
CA PRO A 439 -23.14 -8.84 -18.09
C PRO A 439 -22.97 -9.72 -16.84
N ILE A 440 -22.15 -9.27 -15.89
CA ILE A 440 -21.90 -9.94 -14.62
C ILE A 440 -23.10 -9.68 -13.70
N ILE A 441 -23.58 -10.72 -13.04
CA ILE A 441 -24.65 -10.65 -12.03
C ILE A 441 -24.08 -11.13 -10.70
N PHE A 442 -24.28 -10.35 -9.63
CA PHE A 442 -23.87 -10.72 -8.28
C PHE A 442 -25.10 -11.11 -7.44
N PRO A 443 -25.29 -12.40 -7.11
CA PRO A 443 -26.26 -12.81 -6.11
C PRO A 443 -25.96 -12.16 -4.76
N SER A 444 -27.00 -11.82 -3.99
CA SER A 444 -26.87 -11.26 -2.64
C SER A 444 -25.97 -12.10 -1.73
N THR A 445 -26.09 -13.42 -1.82
CA THR A 445 -25.26 -14.38 -1.06
C THR A 445 -23.76 -14.27 -1.34
N ILE A 446 -23.35 -13.76 -2.50
CA ILE A 446 -21.95 -13.46 -2.80
C ILE A 446 -21.54 -12.12 -2.16
N LEU A 447 -22.39 -11.09 -2.22
CA LEU A 447 -22.15 -9.80 -1.57
C LEU A 447 -22.01 -9.96 -0.04
N ASP A 448 -22.92 -10.72 0.58
CA ASP A 448 -22.87 -11.05 2.01
C ASP A 448 -21.59 -11.83 2.37
N ARG A 449 -21.08 -12.66 1.44
CA ARG A 449 -19.82 -13.41 1.64
C ARG A 449 -18.60 -12.51 1.49
N LEU A 450 -18.59 -11.60 0.51
CA LEU A 450 -17.53 -10.62 0.29
C LEU A 450 -17.39 -9.66 1.47
N GLN A 451 -18.50 -9.17 2.04
CA GLN A 451 -18.48 -8.34 3.26
C GLN A 451 -17.83 -9.03 4.47
N ARG A 452 -17.79 -10.38 4.50
CA ARG A 452 -17.11 -11.17 5.54
C ARG A 452 -15.67 -11.59 5.16
N LEU A 453 -15.21 -11.25 3.96
CA LEU A 453 -13.88 -11.57 3.44
C LEU A 453 -12.99 -10.33 3.23
N VAL A 454 -13.58 -9.14 3.09
CA VAL A 454 -12.84 -7.87 3.13
C VAL A 454 -12.25 -7.68 4.52
N PRO A 455 -10.93 -7.39 4.65
CA PRO A 455 -10.33 -7.07 5.94
C PRO A 455 -11.01 -5.87 6.61
N GLU A 456 -11.04 -5.87 7.94
CA GLU A 456 -11.50 -4.72 8.72
C GLU A 456 -10.73 -3.45 8.30
N LEU A 457 -11.46 -2.39 7.95
CA LEU A 457 -10.88 -1.20 7.36
C LEU A 457 -10.02 -0.41 8.37
N PRO A 458 -8.99 0.32 7.93
CA PRO A 458 -8.03 0.98 8.81
C PRO A 458 -8.65 1.78 9.96
N HIS A 459 -9.68 2.58 9.68
CA HIS A 459 -10.35 3.38 10.71
C HIS A 459 -11.15 2.52 11.71
N ALA A 460 -11.84 1.47 11.24
CA ALA A 460 -12.57 0.55 12.11
C ALA A 460 -11.61 -0.24 13.00
N MET A 461 -10.50 -0.74 12.44
CA MET A 461 -9.46 -1.45 13.17
C MET A 461 -8.81 -0.58 14.24
N ILE A 462 -8.46 0.68 13.93
CA ILE A 462 -7.95 1.64 14.92
C ILE A 462 -8.98 1.84 16.05
N HIS A 463 -10.25 2.13 15.71
CA HIS A 463 -11.31 2.36 16.69
C HIS A 463 -11.50 1.15 17.62
N ARG A 464 -11.63 -0.05 17.05
CA ARG A 464 -11.75 -1.31 17.79
C ARG A 464 -10.53 -1.58 18.68
N LEU A 465 -9.33 -1.28 18.22
CA LEU A 465 -8.09 -1.43 19.00
C LEU A 465 -8.01 -0.42 20.17
N GLN A 466 -8.53 0.79 20.00
CA GLN A 466 -8.65 1.76 21.09
C GLN A 466 -9.69 1.31 22.13
N GLU A 467 -10.90 0.93 21.69
CA GLU A 467 -12.00 0.53 22.59
C GLU A 467 -11.73 -0.81 23.30
N SER A 468 -11.30 -1.84 22.57
CA SER A 468 -11.22 -3.22 23.10
C SER A 468 -9.97 -3.45 23.96
N TYR A 469 -8.89 -2.72 23.70
CA TYR A 469 -7.57 -2.98 24.26
C TYR A 469 -6.89 -1.76 24.91
N GLY A 470 -7.53 -0.59 24.89
CA GLY A 470 -7.01 0.64 25.50
C GLY A 470 -5.75 1.19 24.83
N LEU A 471 -5.54 0.88 23.54
CA LEU A 471 -4.35 1.34 22.81
C LEU A 471 -4.44 2.85 22.52
N SER A 472 -3.28 3.50 22.40
CA SER A 472 -3.23 4.83 21.79
C SER A 472 -3.34 4.69 20.26
N LYS A 473 -3.86 5.71 19.57
CA LYS A 473 -3.90 5.73 18.10
C LYS A 473 -2.52 5.47 17.49
N ILE A 474 -1.47 6.12 18.01
CA ILE A 474 -0.08 5.93 17.56
C ILE A 474 0.35 4.45 17.70
N THR A 475 -0.06 3.78 18.79
CA THR A 475 0.23 2.35 18.99
C THR A 475 -0.51 1.47 17.97
N ALA A 476 -1.77 1.77 17.66
CA ALA A 476 -2.56 1.06 16.67
C ALA A 476 -2.03 1.29 15.24
N ASP A 477 -1.72 2.54 14.88
CA ASP A 477 -1.08 2.93 13.61
C ASP A 477 0.22 2.13 13.39
N ILE A 478 1.07 2.00 14.42
CA ILE A 478 2.30 1.19 14.35
C ILE A 478 1.97 -0.30 14.19
N LEU A 479 1.06 -0.88 14.99
CA LEU A 479 0.70 -2.31 14.87
C LEU A 479 0.12 -2.67 13.50
N MET A 480 -0.54 -1.74 12.84
CA MET A 480 -1.03 -1.89 11.46
C MET A 480 0.06 -1.69 10.41
N ALA A 481 1.01 -0.79 10.64
CA ALA A 481 2.14 -0.56 9.74
C ALA A 481 3.11 -1.75 9.70
N ILE A 482 3.20 -2.56 10.78
CA ILE A 482 3.96 -3.81 10.81
C ILE A 482 3.57 -4.72 9.63
N GLY A 483 4.55 -5.07 8.80
CA GLY A 483 4.38 -5.91 7.61
C GLY A 483 3.99 -5.16 6.33
N SER A 484 3.61 -3.88 6.41
CA SER A 484 3.19 -3.08 5.24
C SER A 484 4.30 -2.79 4.22
N GLU A 485 5.56 -3.10 4.54
CA GLU A 485 6.72 -2.83 3.69
C GLU A 485 6.70 -3.59 2.34
N ARG A 486 6.09 -4.79 2.32
CA ARG A 486 5.72 -5.53 1.11
C ARG A 486 4.41 -6.26 1.33
N ILE A 487 3.31 -5.66 0.89
CA ILE A 487 2.02 -6.36 0.71
C ILE A 487 2.12 -7.13 -0.61
N ASP A 488 2.85 -8.24 -0.57
CA ASP A 488 2.94 -9.17 -1.71
C ASP A 488 1.69 -10.06 -1.79
N HIS A 489 1.03 -10.34 -0.65
CA HIS A 489 -0.24 -11.05 -0.59
C HIS A 489 -1.28 -10.36 0.30
N LEU A 490 -2.56 -10.53 -0.03
CA LEU A 490 -3.70 -10.04 0.76
C LEU A 490 -3.69 -10.54 2.22
N ALA A 491 -3.04 -11.68 2.47
CA ALA A 491 -2.89 -12.28 3.78
C ALA A 491 -1.96 -11.48 4.72
N ASP A 492 -1.02 -10.69 4.20
CA ASP A 492 -0.01 -10.01 5.03
C ASP A 492 -0.52 -8.70 5.65
N VAL A 493 -1.61 -8.16 5.11
CA VAL A 493 -2.35 -7.01 5.63
C VAL A 493 -2.66 -7.17 7.11
N GLY A 494 -2.25 -6.21 7.95
CA GLY A 494 -2.53 -6.22 9.39
C GLY A 494 -1.90 -7.39 10.16
N CYS A 495 -0.82 -8.00 9.66
CA CYS A 495 -0.18 -9.14 10.33
C CYS A 495 0.33 -8.81 11.74
N GLY A 496 0.76 -7.57 12.00
CA GLY A 496 1.12 -7.10 13.34
C GLY A 496 -0.06 -7.05 14.31
N VAL A 497 -1.25 -6.67 13.84
CA VAL A 497 -2.51 -6.69 14.63
C VAL A 497 -2.93 -8.12 14.94
N ARG A 498 -2.92 -9.04 13.95
CA ARG A 498 -3.20 -10.46 14.19
C ARG A 498 -2.19 -11.12 15.14
N TYR A 499 -0.91 -10.75 15.05
CA TYR A 499 0.12 -11.21 15.98
C TYR A 499 -0.17 -10.72 17.40
N PHE A 500 -0.54 -9.44 17.55
CA PHE A 500 -0.94 -8.85 18.82
C PHE A 500 -2.16 -9.54 19.44
N GLU A 501 -3.21 -9.76 18.67
CA GLU A 501 -4.44 -10.45 19.11
C GLU A 501 -4.14 -11.90 19.52
N ALA A 502 -3.44 -12.67 18.66
CA ALA A 502 -3.07 -14.05 18.96
C ALA A 502 -2.09 -14.17 20.15
N ALA A 503 -1.28 -13.14 20.43
CA ALA A 503 -0.44 -13.08 21.63
C ALA A 503 -1.25 -12.76 22.89
N ILE A 504 -2.31 -11.94 22.82
CA ILE A 504 -3.24 -11.73 23.93
C ILE A 504 -4.01 -13.01 24.23
N ASP A 505 -4.62 -13.64 23.22
CA ASP A 505 -5.45 -14.85 23.38
C ASP A 505 -4.65 -16.02 23.98
N ALA A 506 -3.37 -16.14 23.61
CA ALA A 506 -2.47 -17.15 24.15
C ALA A 506 -1.82 -16.80 25.49
N SER A 507 -2.02 -15.57 25.99
CA SER A 507 -1.47 -15.17 27.29
C SER A 507 -2.30 -15.79 28.43
N ALA A 508 -1.67 -16.67 29.21
CA ALA A 508 -2.34 -17.42 30.30
C ALA A 508 -2.70 -16.55 31.53
N SER A 509 -2.74 -15.24 31.35
CA SER A 509 -2.91 -14.16 32.33
C SER A 509 -3.70 -13.07 31.62
N LYS A 510 -4.59 -12.33 32.29
CA LYS A 510 -5.19 -11.13 31.66
C LYS A 510 -4.15 -10.01 31.51
N VAL A 511 -3.33 -10.08 30.45
CA VAL A 511 -2.38 -9.02 30.09
C VAL A 511 -3.18 -7.85 29.53
N GLU A 512 -2.95 -6.64 30.07
CA GLU A 512 -3.50 -5.40 29.52
C GLU A 512 -3.03 -5.22 28.07
N GLY A 513 -3.95 -4.93 27.14
CA GLY A 513 -3.62 -4.80 25.72
C GLY A 513 -2.50 -3.80 25.45
N LYS A 514 -2.55 -2.62 26.10
CA LYS A 514 -1.49 -1.62 26.11
C LYS A 514 -0.12 -2.17 26.53
N THR A 515 -0.07 -3.07 27.52
CA THR A 515 1.17 -3.74 27.94
C THR A 515 1.68 -4.71 26.86
N MET A 516 0.81 -5.53 26.25
CA MET A 516 1.20 -6.43 25.16
C MET A 516 1.71 -5.66 23.92
N ALA A 517 1.00 -4.60 23.53
CA ALA A 517 1.37 -3.77 22.40
C ALA A 517 2.73 -3.08 22.61
N ASN A 518 3.00 -2.56 23.81
CA ASN A 518 4.31 -1.99 24.15
C ASN A 518 5.46 -3.01 24.08
N TRP A 519 5.22 -4.28 24.44
CA TRP A 519 6.19 -5.36 24.28
C TRP A 519 6.49 -5.65 22.80
N ILE A 520 5.47 -5.65 21.93
CA ILE A 520 5.68 -5.83 20.48
C ILE A 520 6.44 -4.63 19.90
N VAL A 521 5.92 -3.43 20.12
CA VAL A 521 6.41 -2.19 19.48
C VAL A 521 7.81 -1.78 19.93
N HIS A 522 8.15 -1.95 21.22
CA HIS A 522 9.43 -1.47 21.75
C HIS A 522 10.49 -2.55 21.98
N GLU A 523 10.08 -3.81 22.26
CA GLU A 523 11.03 -4.89 22.53
C GLU A 523 11.19 -5.82 21.32
N LEU A 524 10.09 -6.35 20.76
CA LEU A 524 10.16 -7.30 19.65
C LEU A 524 10.66 -6.64 18.35
N LEU A 525 10.06 -5.54 17.90
CA LEU A 525 10.53 -4.81 16.72
C LEU A 525 11.97 -4.32 16.89
N GLY A 526 12.32 -3.84 18.09
CA GLY A 526 13.68 -3.39 18.40
C GLY A 526 14.73 -4.52 18.31
N LEU A 527 14.38 -5.74 18.71
CA LEU A 527 15.27 -6.91 18.59
C LEU A 527 15.35 -7.46 17.17
N LEU A 528 14.24 -7.47 16.41
CA LEU A 528 14.23 -7.87 15.00
C LEU A 528 15.09 -6.92 14.15
N ALA A 529 14.94 -5.60 14.35
CA ALA A 529 15.78 -4.59 13.70
C ALA A 529 17.27 -4.75 14.05
N GLN A 530 17.61 -5.06 15.31
CA GLN A 530 19.00 -5.35 15.73
C GLN A 530 19.55 -6.65 15.11
N ALA A 531 18.69 -7.60 14.74
CA ALA A 531 19.06 -8.84 14.06
C ALA A 531 19.06 -8.71 12.51
N GLY A 532 18.61 -7.58 11.97
CA GLY A 532 18.41 -7.39 10.52
C GLY A 532 17.24 -8.21 9.93
N LEU A 533 16.30 -8.65 10.77
CA LEU A 533 15.14 -9.46 10.38
C LEU A 533 13.89 -8.57 10.19
N ARG A 534 13.08 -8.88 9.18
CA ARG A 534 11.75 -8.26 9.01
C ARG A 534 10.74 -8.93 9.94
N PHE A 535 9.61 -8.29 10.20
CA PHE A 535 8.55 -8.89 11.03
C PHE A 535 7.94 -10.16 10.42
N VAL A 536 7.83 -10.23 9.09
CA VAL A 536 7.37 -11.43 8.37
C VAL A 536 8.34 -12.62 8.51
N ASP A 537 9.61 -12.36 8.83
CA ASP A 537 10.63 -13.38 9.10
C ASP A 537 10.79 -13.67 10.61
N CYS A 538 9.85 -13.22 11.46
CA CYS A 538 9.97 -13.34 12.91
C CYS A 538 9.94 -14.83 13.35
N PRO A 539 10.99 -15.34 14.03
CA PRO A 539 11.06 -16.75 14.42
C PRO A 539 10.21 -17.09 15.66
N ILE A 540 9.60 -16.09 16.30
CA ILE A 540 8.88 -16.25 17.57
C ILE A 540 7.38 -16.22 17.29
N CYS A 541 6.68 -17.32 17.55
CA CYS A 541 5.24 -17.38 17.29
C CYS A 541 4.44 -16.55 18.33
N PRO A 542 3.27 -15.99 17.97
CA PRO A 542 2.45 -15.18 18.87
C PRO A 542 2.12 -15.91 20.18
N ALA A 543 1.85 -17.22 20.08
CA ALA A 543 1.41 -18.03 21.21
C ALA A 543 2.52 -18.35 22.22
N GLU A 544 3.79 -18.20 21.85
CA GLU A 544 4.91 -18.24 22.77
C GLU A 544 5.20 -16.86 23.37
N PHE A 545 5.17 -15.81 22.54
CA PHE A 545 5.34 -14.43 22.97
C PHE A 545 4.31 -14.03 24.04
N GLY A 546 3.03 -14.39 23.83
CA GLY A 546 1.95 -14.17 24.79
C GLY A 546 2.18 -14.83 26.15
N LYS A 547 2.79 -16.02 26.18
CA LYS A 547 3.13 -16.74 27.42
C LYS A 547 4.33 -16.11 28.14
N LEU A 548 5.31 -15.59 27.39
CA LEU A 548 6.44 -14.83 27.95
C LEU A 548 5.95 -13.56 28.65
N VAL A 549 5.18 -12.72 27.94
CA VAL A 549 4.63 -11.48 28.50
C VAL A 549 3.67 -11.78 29.65
N GLY A 550 2.80 -12.79 29.51
CA GLY A 550 1.89 -13.24 30.57
C GLY A 550 2.58 -13.77 31.83
N SER A 551 3.83 -14.23 31.73
CA SER A 551 4.67 -14.59 32.87
C SER A 551 5.28 -13.36 33.54
N VAL A 552 5.73 -12.37 32.77
CA VAL A 552 6.19 -11.08 33.31
C VAL A 552 5.05 -10.35 34.04
N SER A 553 3.85 -10.32 33.46
CA SER A 553 2.67 -9.71 34.10
C SER A 553 2.19 -10.43 35.37
N LYS A 554 2.61 -11.69 35.60
CA LYS A 554 2.40 -12.43 36.86
C LYS A 554 3.52 -12.23 37.88
N GLY A 555 4.56 -11.47 37.54
CA GLY A 555 5.77 -11.34 38.35
C GLY A 555 6.70 -12.56 38.31
N THR A 556 6.28 -13.71 37.77
CA THR A 556 7.07 -14.96 37.76
C THR A 556 8.34 -14.90 36.91
N LEU A 557 8.53 -13.83 36.13
CA LEU A 557 9.73 -13.56 35.35
C LEU A 557 10.01 -12.05 35.31
N LEU A 558 11.19 -11.63 35.77
CA LEU A 558 11.58 -10.22 35.72
C LEU A 558 11.77 -9.74 34.27
N ARG A 559 11.25 -8.55 33.94
CA ARG A 559 11.31 -7.96 32.58
C ARG A 559 12.70 -8.00 31.91
N PRO A 560 13.83 -7.72 32.60
CA PRO A 560 15.15 -7.85 31.99
C PRO A 560 15.48 -9.28 31.54
N MET A 561 15.12 -10.29 32.35
CA MET A 561 15.34 -11.70 32.01
C MET A 561 14.49 -12.13 30.81
N ALA A 562 13.23 -11.70 30.76
CA ALA A 562 12.36 -11.92 29.60
C ALA A 562 12.92 -11.29 28.32
N ARG A 563 13.53 -10.09 28.42
CA ARG A 563 14.19 -9.42 27.29
C ARG A 563 15.45 -10.15 26.82
N GLU A 564 16.25 -10.69 27.74
CA GLU A 564 17.42 -11.52 27.41
C GLU A 564 16.99 -12.84 26.71
N ILE A 565 15.94 -13.50 27.22
CA ILE A 565 15.33 -14.70 26.60
C ILE A 565 14.83 -14.40 25.18
N LEU A 566 14.13 -13.28 25.00
CA LEU A 566 13.61 -12.84 23.70
C LEU A 566 14.74 -12.56 22.71
N CYS A 567 15.83 -11.93 23.17
CA CYS A 567 17.02 -11.65 22.37
C CYS A 567 17.74 -12.93 21.91
N GLU A 568 17.77 -13.98 22.74
CA GLU A 568 18.32 -15.28 22.36
C GLU A 568 17.43 -16.02 21.37
N ALA A 569 16.12 -16.09 21.59
CA ALA A 569 15.22 -16.77 20.66
C ALA A 569 15.24 -16.16 19.24
N VAL A 570 15.40 -14.83 19.12
CA VAL A 570 15.64 -14.17 17.81
C VAL A 570 16.97 -14.60 17.17
N LYS A 571 18.01 -14.86 17.97
CA LYS A 571 19.35 -15.28 17.52
C LYS A 571 19.49 -16.78 17.25
N THR A 572 18.67 -17.62 17.89
CA THR A 572 18.67 -19.09 17.69
C THR A 572 17.28 -19.63 17.36
N PRO A 573 16.73 -19.35 16.15
CA PRO A 573 15.39 -19.79 15.72
C PRO A 573 15.10 -21.29 15.82
N ALA A 574 16.13 -22.13 15.88
CA ALA A 574 16.01 -23.59 16.00
C ALA A 574 15.62 -24.08 17.41
N VAL A 575 15.45 -23.18 18.38
CA VAL A 575 15.07 -23.50 19.77
C VAL A 575 13.83 -22.68 20.15
N SER A 576 12.79 -23.35 20.66
CA SER A 576 11.54 -22.69 21.03
C SER A 576 11.75 -21.67 22.18
N LEU A 577 10.96 -20.61 22.22
CA LEU A 577 10.98 -19.65 23.34
C LEU A 577 10.63 -20.37 24.65
N GLY A 578 9.78 -21.39 24.58
CA GLY A 578 9.45 -22.28 25.69
C GLY A 578 10.65 -23.07 26.24
N ASP A 579 11.62 -23.43 25.40
CA ASP A 579 12.84 -24.12 25.83
C ASP A 579 13.93 -23.17 26.30
N HIS A 580 14.02 -21.94 25.76
CA HIS A 580 14.81 -20.87 26.40
C HIS A 580 14.26 -20.56 27.80
N LEU A 581 12.93 -20.48 27.96
CA LEU A 581 12.29 -20.33 29.27
C LEU A 581 12.67 -21.45 30.24
N LYS A 582 12.56 -22.73 29.85
CA LYS A 582 12.96 -23.88 30.70
C LYS A 582 14.46 -23.85 31.06
N LYS A 583 15.34 -23.45 30.15
CA LYS A 583 16.79 -23.36 30.38
C LYS A 583 17.16 -22.23 31.36
N ARG A 584 16.35 -21.17 31.43
CA ARG A 584 16.55 -20.01 32.30
C ARG A 584 15.61 -19.94 33.51
N SER A 585 14.72 -20.92 33.72
CA SER A 585 13.76 -20.93 34.83
C SER A 585 14.40 -21.39 36.15
N THR A 586 15.49 -20.73 36.54
CA THR A 586 16.05 -20.67 37.89
C THR A 586 16.53 -19.24 38.15
N PRO A 587 16.28 -18.65 39.33
CA PRO A 587 15.61 -19.22 40.50
C PRO A 587 14.09 -19.06 40.47
N LYS A 588 13.42 -19.69 41.44
CA LYS A 588 12.07 -19.26 41.86
C LYS A 588 12.18 -17.88 42.53
N ILE A 589 11.16 -17.04 42.37
CA ILE A 589 10.78 -16.13 43.46
C ILE A 589 10.22 -17.02 44.58
N GLN A 590 10.80 -16.95 45.77
CA GLN A 590 10.37 -17.74 46.93
C GLN A 590 9.72 -16.81 47.96
N PRO A 591 8.85 -17.31 48.87
CA PRO A 591 8.41 -16.51 50.01
C PRO A 591 9.57 -16.01 50.91
N ASP A 592 10.78 -16.58 50.75
CA ASP A 592 12.02 -16.08 51.35
C ASP A 592 12.50 -14.72 50.79
N ASP A 593 11.91 -14.16 49.73
CA ASP A 593 12.42 -12.94 49.10
C ASP A 593 12.29 -11.69 49.99
N GLU A 594 11.28 -11.57 50.87
CA GLU A 594 11.19 -10.42 51.79
C GLU A 594 12.21 -10.53 52.94
N SER A 595 12.46 -11.73 53.48
CA SER A 595 13.52 -11.93 54.48
C SER A 595 14.92 -11.81 53.85
N THR A 596 15.10 -12.27 52.60
CA THR A 596 16.34 -12.12 51.84
C THR A 596 16.60 -10.65 51.51
N ALA A 597 15.58 -9.88 51.14
CA ALA A 597 15.68 -8.43 50.93
C ALA A 597 16.07 -7.70 52.23
N GLN A 598 15.49 -8.07 53.37
CA GLN A 598 15.87 -7.53 54.69
C GLN A 598 17.31 -7.87 55.08
N ILE A 599 17.74 -9.14 54.91
CA ILE A 599 19.13 -9.56 55.17
C ILE A 599 20.12 -8.80 54.27
N LEU A 600 19.81 -8.66 52.99
CA LEU A 600 20.65 -7.94 52.04
C LEU A 600 20.70 -6.44 52.37
N ALA A 601 19.58 -5.84 52.76
CA ALA A 601 19.52 -4.45 53.21
C ALA A 601 20.36 -4.22 54.49
N HIS A 602 20.27 -5.11 55.48
CA HIS A 602 21.13 -5.07 56.66
C HIS A 602 22.63 -5.13 56.29
N GLN A 603 23.05 -6.04 55.40
CA GLN A 603 24.44 -6.13 54.94
C GLN A 603 24.92 -4.86 54.21
N ILE A 604 24.11 -4.32 53.30
CA ILE A 604 24.43 -3.09 52.57
C ILE A 604 24.56 -1.90 53.53
N THR A 605 23.66 -1.80 54.52
CA THR A 605 23.69 -0.69 55.50
C THR A 605 24.81 -0.77 56.54
N SER A 606 25.32 -1.98 56.87
CA SER A 606 26.48 -2.12 57.76
C SER A 606 27.81 -1.83 57.06
N GLU A 607 27.91 -2.08 55.75
CA GLU A 607 29.12 -1.79 54.96
C GLU A 607 29.15 -0.34 54.44
N MET A 608 28.03 0.18 53.91
CA MET A 608 27.96 1.50 53.24
C MET A 608 27.63 2.65 54.21
N LEU A 609 28.34 2.70 55.34
CA LEU A 609 28.09 3.63 56.45
C LEU A 609 28.09 5.12 56.03
N LYS A 610 28.89 5.50 55.03
CA LYS A 610 28.96 6.89 54.52
C LYS A 610 27.67 7.29 53.81
N GLU A 611 27.18 6.45 52.91
CA GLU A 611 25.89 6.63 52.24
C GLU A 611 24.71 6.61 53.24
N VAL A 612 24.76 5.72 54.24
CA VAL A 612 23.77 5.65 55.32
C VAL A 612 23.71 6.95 56.13
N GLN A 613 24.87 7.54 56.47
CA GLN A 613 24.92 8.85 57.14
C GLN A 613 24.36 9.96 56.27
N LEU A 614 24.66 9.98 54.96
CA LEU A 614 24.11 10.98 54.04
C LEU A 614 22.58 10.87 53.88
N ILE A 615 22.02 9.66 53.88
CA ILE A 615 20.57 9.44 53.87
C ILE A 615 19.93 9.99 55.16
N LYS A 616 20.52 9.68 56.33
CA LYS A 616 20.06 10.21 57.63
C LYS A 616 20.19 11.73 57.76
N ASN A 617 21.14 12.34 57.04
CA ASN A 617 21.30 13.79 56.94
C ASN A 617 20.34 14.46 55.92
N GLY A 618 19.33 13.74 55.41
CA GLY A 618 18.27 14.32 54.58
C GLY A 618 18.50 14.21 53.06
N HIS A 619 19.23 13.20 52.59
CA HIS A 619 19.44 12.95 51.15
C HIS A 619 18.86 11.58 50.70
N PRO A 620 17.51 11.40 50.71
CA PRO A 620 16.86 10.13 50.41
C PRO A 620 17.11 9.63 48.98
N GLN A 621 17.48 10.50 48.03
CA GLN A 621 17.85 10.11 46.66
C GLN A 621 19.02 9.11 46.60
N ILE A 622 19.85 9.05 47.64
CA ILE A 622 20.99 8.12 47.74
C ILE A 622 20.53 6.67 47.92
N ILE A 623 19.29 6.42 48.38
CA ILE A 623 18.70 5.07 48.48
C ILE A 623 18.72 4.36 47.11
N ALA A 624 18.57 5.07 46.00
CA ALA A 624 18.68 4.50 44.66
C ALA A 624 20.07 3.89 44.37
N LYS A 625 21.15 4.44 44.96
CA LYS A 625 22.51 3.90 44.87
C LYS A 625 22.64 2.58 45.66
N LEU A 626 22.04 2.51 46.85
CA LEU A 626 22.04 1.31 47.68
C LEU A 626 21.23 0.17 47.03
N VAL A 627 20.06 0.47 46.46
CA VAL A 627 19.28 -0.48 45.66
C VAL A 627 20.10 -0.99 44.47
N GLY A 628 20.80 -0.10 43.75
CA GLY A 628 21.68 -0.49 42.65
C GLY A 628 22.81 -1.45 43.05
N GLU A 629 23.44 -1.21 44.20
CA GLU A 629 24.48 -2.10 44.74
C GLU A 629 23.90 -3.45 45.20
N GLY A 630 22.74 -3.46 45.85
CA GLY A 630 22.07 -4.72 46.23
C GLY A 630 21.64 -5.56 45.02
N MET A 631 21.13 -4.92 43.97
CA MET A 631 20.84 -5.58 42.69
C MET A 631 22.11 -6.15 42.02
N ARG A 632 23.27 -5.52 42.22
CA ARG A 632 24.56 -6.03 41.75
C ARG A 632 25.01 -7.26 42.56
N ARG A 633 24.90 -7.19 43.90
CA ARG A 633 25.27 -8.29 44.83
C ARG A 633 24.39 -9.53 44.65
N SER A 634 23.07 -9.34 44.57
CA SER A 634 22.10 -10.42 44.33
C SER A 634 22.12 -10.97 42.91
N ARG A 635 22.96 -10.45 42.00
CA ARG A 635 22.95 -10.79 40.56
C ARG A 635 21.56 -10.63 39.92
N LYS A 636 20.76 -9.68 40.42
CA LYS A 636 19.35 -9.43 40.07
C LYS A 636 18.34 -10.52 40.48
N THR A 637 18.61 -11.37 41.49
CA THR A 637 17.61 -12.37 41.95
C THR A 637 16.50 -11.76 42.81
N VAL A 638 16.80 -10.72 43.60
CA VAL A 638 15.84 -10.06 44.51
C VAL A 638 15.07 -8.96 43.77
N ASP A 639 13.80 -8.76 44.11
CA ASP A 639 12.98 -7.67 43.55
C ASP A 639 13.50 -6.27 43.99
N PRO A 640 13.78 -5.34 43.05
CA PRO A 640 14.17 -3.96 43.38
C PRO A 640 13.21 -3.20 44.29
N CYS A 641 11.91 -3.52 44.22
CA CYS A 641 10.84 -2.88 44.99
C CYS A 641 10.84 -3.35 46.44
N LEU A 642 10.96 -4.67 46.67
CA LEU A 642 11.10 -5.24 48.02
C LEU A 642 12.41 -4.78 48.69
N LEU A 643 13.52 -4.79 47.93
CA LEU A 643 14.81 -4.29 48.42
C LEU A 643 14.75 -2.79 48.76
N ARG A 644 14.08 -1.97 47.93
CA ARG A 644 13.85 -0.55 48.22
C ARG A 644 13.04 -0.40 49.52
N LYS A 645 11.91 -1.10 49.64
CA LYS A 645 11.04 -1.07 50.83
C LYS A 645 11.82 -1.41 52.10
N ALA A 646 12.58 -2.50 52.10
CA ALA A 646 13.40 -2.92 53.23
C ALA A 646 14.50 -1.89 53.59
N LEU A 647 15.15 -1.27 52.60
CA LEU A 647 16.13 -0.19 52.83
C LEU A 647 15.48 1.09 53.37
N GLU A 648 14.27 1.43 52.92
CA GLU A 648 13.51 2.59 53.41
C GLU A 648 13.03 2.38 54.84
N GLU A 649 12.44 1.21 55.14
CA GLU A 649 12.02 0.81 56.50
C GLU A 649 13.20 0.83 57.50
N LEU A 650 14.39 0.33 57.11
CA LEU A 650 15.58 0.28 57.96
C LEU A 650 16.29 1.64 58.17
N LEU A 651 16.19 2.56 57.20
CA LEU A 651 16.94 3.83 57.24
C LEU A 651 16.12 5.04 57.65
N LEU A 652 14.81 5.02 57.41
CA LEU A 652 13.88 6.13 57.68
C LEU A 652 12.83 5.78 58.75
N GLY A 653 12.71 4.50 59.13
CA GLY A 653 11.70 4.01 60.07
C GLY A 653 10.33 3.77 59.42
N PRO A 654 9.34 3.30 60.20
CA PRO A 654 8.00 2.99 59.67
C PRO A 654 7.29 4.27 59.23
N VAL A 655 7.19 4.46 57.92
CA VAL A 655 6.44 5.57 57.32
C VAL A 655 4.96 5.36 57.56
N SER A 656 4.37 6.16 58.45
CA SER A 656 2.91 6.24 58.59
C SER A 656 2.29 6.65 57.25
N ILE A 657 1.59 5.71 56.61
CA ILE A 657 0.87 5.93 55.36
C ILE A 657 -0.28 6.90 55.64
N ASN A 658 -0.04 8.19 55.36
CA ASN A 658 -1.08 9.21 55.45
C ASN A 658 -1.95 9.11 54.18
N PRO A 659 -3.23 8.66 54.26
CA PRO A 659 -4.02 8.23 53.11
C PRO A 659 -4.66 9.42 52.36
N GLY A 660 -3.86 10.45 52.09
CA GLY A 660 -4.32 11.81 51.75
C GLY A 660 -3.61 12.43 50.54
N LYS A 661 -3.40 11.66 49.47
CA LYS A 661 -3.14 12.16 48.11
C LYS A 661 -3.31 11.04 47.06
N LYS A 662 -4.37 11.16 46.27
CA LYS A 662 -4.48 10.66 44.89
C LYS A 662 -4.47 11.86 43.96
#